data_AF-A0A9D2L3U6-F1
#
_entry.id   AF-A0A9D2L3U6-F1
#
_cell.length_a   1.000
_cell.length_b   1.000
_cell.length_c   1.000
_cell.angle_alpha   90.00
_cell.angle_beta   90.00
_cell.angle_gamma   90.00
#
_symmetry.space_group_name_H-M   'P 1'
#
loop_
_entity.id
_entity.type
_entity.pdbx_description
1 polymer ?
#
loop_
_entity_poly.entity_id
_entity_poly.type
_entity_poly.pdbx_seq_one_letter_code
_entity_poly.pdbx_strand_id
1 'polypeptide(L)'
;MEQNKPTQSLPDNAYRELKPGEEYKPILPANTTPKEVTPYSVTMGILMAILFSAAAAYLGLRIGQVFEAAIPIAIIAVGVGNVLGKKNMLGQNVIIQSIGASSGIIVAGAIFTLPALYILGLEAEFYKIFLSSLFGGILGIVLLIPFRKYFVKEMHGKYPFPEATATTEVLVSGEKGGSQAKLLAVAGLVGGLYDFCASTFGLWGEAISTRMTAWGTAIADKFKVMLQVNTSAAILGLGYIIGLKYSAIIAAGSFLVWWLVVPIVGSTATGAGMSPEDLFQTFGRPLGIGGIAMAGLIGIIRQGGIIRQALGLAISEFSGKKKNAEVKVERTQRDISMRLILSILIATLAAVFFFFQFGVLGNWGQTIVALLIVFVISFLFTTVAANAIAIVGSNPVSGMTLMTLILSSLVLVSIGLNGTSGIMAALIIGGVVCTALSTAGGFITDLKIGYWIGSTPKKQEGWKFLGVFVSAATVAGVMILLNKTYGFGEGSPLVAPQANAMAAVIQPLMQGGSAPWILYFCGAILALVLTGIGVPALPFSLGMFIPLQLNLPLLIGGVVAWFVSTRSKDAALNKARMSQGTLIASGFIAGGALMGVVSAIIKFAGADWKLAEWCASNGASWLALVMYIGIIVYFAMHTLRAKKEE
;
A
#
# COMPACT_ATOMS: atom_id res chain seq x y z
N MET A 1 -39.32 -15.77 22.85
CA MET A 1 -38.01 -15.85 22.17
C MET A 1 -37.72 -14.49 21.57
N GLU A 2 -37.11 -13.61 22.36
CA GLU A 2 -36.73 -12.27 21.91
C GLU A 2 -35.59 -12.40 20.89
N GLN A 3 -35.78 -11.80 19.71
CA GLN A 3 -34.71 -11.60 18.75
C GLN A 3 -33.64 -10.72 19.42
N ASN A 4 -32.50 -11.31 19.75
CA ASN A 4 -31.31 -10.57 20.17
C ASN A 4 -31.03 -9.47 19.14
N LYS A 5 -31.26 -8.21 19.53
CA LYS A 5 -30.80 -7.06 18.77
C LYS A 5 -29.29 -7.22 18.58
N PRO A 6 -28.74 -7.11 17.35
CA PRO A 6 -27.30 -7.13 17.16
C PRO A 6 -26.69 -5.94 17.93
N THR A 7 -25.79 -6.26 18.86
CA THR A 7 -25.04 -5.31 19.69
C THR A 7 -24.39 -4.23 18.80
N GLN A 8 -24.34 -2.97 19.28
CA GLN A 8 -23.82 -1.82 18.51
C GLN A 8 -22.33 -1.86 18.22
N SER A 9 -21.60 -2.75 18.88
CA SER A 9 -20.16 -2.90 18.80
C SER A 9 -19.80 -4.37 18.97
N LEU A 10 -18.54 -4.71 18.66
CA LEU A 10 -17.98 -5.98 19.11
C LEU A 10 -18.08 -6.12 20.65
N PRO A 11 -18.23 -7.34 21.18
CA PRO A 11 -18.20 -7.54 22.62
C PRO A 11 -16.84 -7.13 23.20
N ASP A 12 -16.78 -6.66 24.44
CA ASP A 12 -15.55 -6.16 25.06
C ASP A 12 -14.40 -7.18 25.03
N ASN A 13 -14.74 -8.47 25.08
CA ASN A 13 -13.77 -9.55 25.00
C ASN A 13 -13.19 -9.78 23.61
N ALA A 14 -13.59 -9.02 22.59
CA ALA A 14 -12.92 -8.95 21.29
C ALA A 14 -11.57 -8.23 21.35
N TYR A 15 -11.41 -7.32 22.32
CA TYR A 15 -10.30 -6.36 22.42
C TYR A 15 -9.31 -6.63 23.55
N ARG A 16 -9.58 -7.65 24.37
CA ARG A 16 -8.73 -8.04 25.49
C ARG A 16 -8.43 -9.52 25.46
N GLU A 17 -7.38 -9.93 26.17
CA GLU A 17 -7.11 -11.35 26.39
C GLU A 17 -8.31 -12.02 27.08
N LEU A 18 -8.61 -13.24 26.62
CA LEU A 18 -9.66 -14.07 27.20
C LEU A 18 -9.19 -14.59 28.56
N LYS A 19 -10.07 -14.52 29.56
CA LYS A 19 -9.80 -15.11 30.87
C LYS A 19 -9.73 -16.64 30.76
N PRO A 20 -9.08 -17.35 31.70
CA PRO A 20 -9.11 -18.81 31.73
C PRO A 20 -10.56 -19.34 31.70
N GLY A 21 -10.88 -20.15 30.69
CA GLY A 21 -12.23 -20.70 30.47
C GLY A 21 -13.22 -19.79 29.73
N GLU A 22 -12.81 -18.57 29.34
CA GLU A 22 -13.63 -17.67 28.52
C GLU A 22 -13.46 -17.98 27.03
N GLU A 23 -14.58 -18.13 26.31
CA GLU A 23 -14.58 -18.32 24.86
C GLU A 23 -15.15 -17.09 24.14
N TYR A 24 -14.46 -16.67 23.08
CA TYR A 24 -14.94 -15.60 22.22
C TYR A 24 -16.14 -16.09 21.37
N LYS A 25 -17.26 -15.36 21.46
CA LYS A 25 -18.47 -15.63 20.66
C LYS A 25 -18.59 -14.59 19.54
N PRO A 26 -18.50 -15.00 18.26
CA PRO A 26 -18.62 -14.07 17.15
C PRO A 26 -20.06 -13.60 16.94
N ILE A 27 -20.21 -12.47 16.22
CA ILE A 27 -21.52 -11.87 15.89
C ILE A 27 -22.42 -12.83 15.10
N LEU A 28 -21.85 -13.56 14.14
CA LEU A 28 -22.49 -14.64 13.40
C LEU A 28 -22.14 -15.97 14.06
N PRO A 29 -23.05 -16.57 14.87
CA PRO A 29 -22.72 -17.74 15.66
C PRO A 29 -22.41 -18.97 14.80
N ALA A 30 -21.63 -19.92 15.33
CA ALA A 30 -21.21 -21.11 14.62
C ALA A 30 -22.36 -22.06 14.22
N ASN A 31 -23.48 -22.02 14.97
CA ASN A 31 -24.68 -22.82 14.72
C ASN A 31 -25.62 -22.20 13.65
N THR A 32 -25.31 -21.00 13.15
CA THR A 32 -26.09 -20.35 12.09
C THR A 32 -25.48 -20.59 10.70
N THR A 33 -26.31 -20.45 9.66
CA THR A 33 -25.92 -20.55 8.25
C THR A 33 -26.08 -19.20 7.52
N PRO A 34 -25.23 -18.21 7.84
CA PRO A 34 -25.33 -16.89 7.23
C PRO A 34 -25.08 -16.95 5.71
N LYS A 35 -25.76 -16.07 4.97
CA LYS A 35 -25.44 -15.83 3.56
C LYS A 35 -24.12 -15.07 3.51
N GLU A 36 -23.06 -15.76 3.08
CA GLU A 36 -21.72 -15.19 2.96
C GLU A 36 -21.31 -15.06 1.49
N VAL A 37 -21.45 -16.15 0.74
CA VAL A 37 -21.09 -16.20 -0.68
C VAL A 37 -22.38 -16.24 -1.49
N THR A 38 -22.62 -15.17 -2.24
CA THR A 38 -23.75 -15.01 -3.16
C THR A 38 -23.24 -14.43 -4.47
N PRO A 39 -24.01 -14.49 -5.58
CA PRO A 39 -23.64 -13.78 -6.80
C PRO A 39 -23.39 -12.29 -6.54
N TYR A 40 -24.18 -11.66 -5.65
CA TYR A 40 -23.97 -10.27 -5.23
C TYR A 40 -22.60 -10.07 -4.56
N SER A 41 -22.26 -10.87 -3.54
CA SER A 41 -21.02 -10.66 -2.79
C SER A 41 -19.77 -10.93 -3.65
N VAL A 42 -19.84 -11.91 -4.55
CA VAL A 42 -18.74 -12.25 -5.46
C VAL A 42 -18.58 -11.18 -6.54
N THR A 43 -19.66 -10.82 -7.25
CA THR A 43 -19.60 -9.79 -8.30
C THR A 43 -19.15 -8.46 -7.73
N MET A 44 -19.69 -8.04 -6.58
CA MET A 44 -19.29 -6.79 -5.94
C MET A 44 -17.83 -6.86 -5.47
N GLY A 45 -17.39 -7.98 -4.87
CA GLY A 45 -15.99 -8.18 -4.50
C GLY A 45 -15.02 -8.07 -5.67
N ILE A 46 -15.36 -8.66 -6.82
CA ILE A 46 -14.57 -8.57 -8.07
C ILE A 46 -14.53 -7.14 -8.58
N LEU A 47 -15.67 -6.44 -8.61
CA LEU A 47 -15.72 -5.03 -9.02
C LEU A 47 -14.82 -4.16 -8.14
N MET A 48 -14.87 -4.36 -6.82
CA MET A 48 -13.98 -3.66 -5.88
C MET A 48 -12.51 -4.01 -6.13
N ALA A 49 -12.19 -5.28 -6.40
CA ALA A 49 -10.83 -5.70 -6.71
C ALA A 49 -10.29 -5.00 -7.97
N ILE A 50 -11.09 -4.88 -9.04
CA ILE A 50 -10.68 -4.19 -10.28
C ILE A 50 -10.50 -2.69 -10.01
N LEU A 51 -11.52 -2.03 -9.47
CA LEU A 51 -11.53 -0.58 -9.26
C LEU A 51 -10.39 -0.13 -8.35
N PHE A 52 -10.24 -0.77 -7.19
CA PHE A 52 -9.21 -0.39 -6.24
C PHE A 52 -7.82 -0.85 -6.67
N SER A 53 -7.67 -1.89 -7.51
CA SER A 53 -6.35 -2.24 -8.05
C SER A 53 -5.85 -1.14 -8.97
N ALA A 54 -6.73 -0.62 -9.84
CA ALA A 54 -6.36 0.47 -10.73
C ALA A 54 -6.05 1.76 -9.96
N ALA A 55 -6.90 2.12 -9.00
CA ALA A 55 -6.71 3.30 -8.15
C ALA A 55 -5.42 3.21 -7.33
N ALA A 56 -5.19 2.09 -6.65
CA ALA A 56 -3.99 1.86 -5.85
C ALA A 56 -2.73 1.87 -6.70
N ALA A 57 -2.76 1.29 -7.90
CA ALA A 57 -1.61 1.28 -8.80
C ALA A 57 -1.26 2.69 -9.26
N TYR A 58 -2.26 3.47 -9.72
CA TYR A 58 -2.07 4.86 -10.13
C TYR A 58 -1.48 5.71 -9.00
N LEU A 59 -2.11 5.69 -7.83
CA LEU A 59 -1.66 6.52 -6.71
C LEU A 59 -0.30 6.08 -6.17
N GLY A 60 -0.08 4.77 -6.08
CA GLY A 60 1.16 4.17 -5.63
C GLY A 60 2.33 4.48 -6.55
N LEU A 61 2.13 4.49 -7.87
CA LEU A 61 3.14 4.90 -8.83
C LEU A 61 3.37 6.42 -8.83
N ARG A 62 2.35 7.21 -8.49
CA ARG A 62 2.47 8.68 -8.43
C ARG A 62 3.22 9.16 -7.18
N ILE A 63 2.92 8.59 -6.01
CA ILE A 63 3.41 9.09 -4.70
C ILE A 63 4.47 8.16 -4.10
N GLY A 64 4.55 6.90 -4.54
CA GLY A 64 5.43 5.89 -3.95
C GLY A 64 4.85 5.26 -2.68
N GLN A 65 3.56 5.42 -2.41
CA GLN A 65 2.86 4.82 -1.27
C GLN A 65 1.50 4.28 -1.71
N VAL A 66 1.20 3.05 -1.29
CA VAL A 66 -0.11 2.43 -1.52
C VAL A 66 -0.99 2.67 -0.30
N PHE A 67 -2.23 3.08 -0.54
CA PHE A 67 -3.22 3.21 0.51
C PHE A 67 -3.96 1.90 0.73
N GLU A 68 -4.45 1.70 1.95
CA GLU A 68 -5.20 0.50 2.30
C GLU A 68 -6.65 0.57 1.78
N ALA A 69 -7.05 -0.44 1.02
CA ALA A 69 -8.36 -0.45 0.34
C ALA A 69 -9.46 -1.12 1.18
N ALA A 70 -9.10 -1.92 2.20
CA ALA A 70 -10.05 -2.70 3.01
C ALA A 70 -11.17 -1.84 3.63
N ILE A 71 -10.82 -0.73 4.28
CA ILE A 71 -11.77 0.17 4.95
C ILE A 71 -12.72 0.85 3.93
N PRO A 72 -12.21 1.52 2.86
CA PRO A 72 -13.07 2.08 1.81
C PRO A 72 -14.02 1.04 1.21
N ILE A 73 -13.52 -0.16 0.92
CA ILE A 73 -14.32 -1.25 0.33
C ILE A 73 -15.41 -1.70 1.29
N ALA A 74 -15.11 -1.85 2.59
CA ALA A 74 -16.09 -2.20 3.60
C ALA A 74 -17.23 -1.16 3.68
N ILE A 75 -16.90 0.13 3.63
CA ILE A 75 -17.89 1.22 3.64
C ILE A 75 -18.78 1.17 2.39
N ILE A 76 -18.18 0.95 1.21
CA ILE A 76 -18.93 0.84 -0.05
C ILE A 76 -19.84 -0.40 -0.03
N ALA A 77 -19.33 -1.55 0.43
CA ALA A 77 -20.10 -2.79 0.54
C ALA A 77 -21.35 -2.61 1.41
N VAL A 78 -21.18 -1.97 2.58
CA VAL A 78 -22.26 -1.57 3.47
C VAL A 78 -23.22 -0.60 2.78
N GLY A 79 -22.70 0.47 2.16
CA GLY A 79 -23.49 1.52 1.54
C GLY A 79 -24.38 1.02 0.41
N VAL A 80 -23.79 0.28 -0.52
CA VAL A 80 -24.49 -0.34 -1.65
C VAL A 80 -25.49 -1.38 -1.16
N GLY A 81 -25.12 -2.18 -0.16
CA GLY A 81 -26.03 -3.14 0.46
C GLY A 81 -27.27 -2.48 1.06
N ASN A 82 -27.09 -1.35 1.76
CA ASN A 82 -28.20 -0.55 2.30
C ASN A 82 -29.10 0.04 1.20
N VAL A 83 -28.51 0.64 0.15
CA VAL A 83 -29.27 1.20 -0.98
C VAL A 83 -30.06 0.14 -1.73
N LEU A 84 -29.49 -1.07 -1.88
CA LEU A 84 -30.16 -2.21 -2.50
C LEU A 84 -31.12 -2.96 -1.55
N GLY A 85 -31.35 -2.44 -0.34
CA GLY A 85 -32.25 -3.04 0.65
C GLY A 85 -31.86 -4.46 1.09
N LYS A 86 -30.56 -4.80 1.04
CA LYS A 86 -30.06 -6.13 1.42
C LYS A 86 -30.18 -6.32 2.93
N LYS A 87 -30.89 -7.38 3.34
CA LYS A 87 -31.00 -7.80 4.74
C LYS A 87 -29.93 -8.85 5.08
N ASN A 88 -29.43 -8.85 6.32
CA ASN A 88 -28.42 -9.79 6.83
C ASN A 88 -27.18 -9.86 5.92
N MET A 89 -26.61 -8.70 5.64
CA MET A 89 -25.54 -8.54 4.65
C MET A 89 -24.13 -8.63 5.26
N LEU A 90 -23.98 -8.66 6.58
CA LEU A 90 -22.68 -8.69 7.26
C LEU A 90 -21.74 -9.76 6.68
N GLY A 91 -22.22 -11.01 6.55
CA GLY A 91 -21.45 -12.11 5.96
C GLY A 91 -21.08 -11.88 4.49
N GLN A 92 -21.96 -11.25 3.71
CA GLN A 92 -21.68 -10.89 2.31
C GLN A 92 -20.65 -9.77 2.22
N ASN A 93 -20.75 -8.75 3.08
CA ASN A 93 -19.85 -7.60 3.11
C ASN A 93 -18.43 -8.01 3.52
N VAL A 94 -18.28 -8.99 4.42
CA VAL A 94 -16.98 -9.60 4.73
C VAL A 94 -16.36 -10.26 3.51
N ILE A 95 -17.14 -10.99 2.70
CA ILE A 95 -16.63 -11.60 1.46
C ILE A 95 -16.30 -10.54 0.40
N ILE A 96 -17.12 -9.49 0.25
CA ILE A 96 -16.83 -8.36 -0.65
C ILE A 96 -15.52 -7.69 -0.26
N GLN A 97 -15.35 -7.40 1.03
CA GLN A 97 -14.13 -6.78 1.56
C GLN A 97 -12.92 -7.69 1.35
N SER A 98 -13.00 -8.98 1.66
CA SER A 98 -11.85 -9.87 1.55
C SER A 98 -11.41 -10.09 0.10
N ILE A 99 -12.35 -10.26 -0.85
CA ILE A 99 -12.02 -10.34 -2.28
C ILE A 99 -11.44 -9.00 -2.75
N GLY A 100 -12.11 -7.90 -2.41
CA GLY A 100 -11.73 -6.56 -2.85
C GLY A 100 -10.38 -6.10 -2.29
N ALA A 101 -10.06 -6.43 -1.04
CA ALA A 101 -8.80 -6.06 -0.38
C ALA A 101 -7.57 -6.65 -1.08
N SER A 102 -7.72 -7.73 -1.86
CA SER A 102 -6.64 -8.23 -2.72
C SER A 102 -6.08 -7.16 -3.65
N SER A 103 -6.83 -6.12 -3.97
CA SER A 103 -6.39 -4.98 -4.78
C SER A 103 -5.14 -4.30 -4.24
N GLY A 104 -5.26 -3.54 -3.15
CA GLY A 104 -4.16 -2.77 -2.54
C GLY A 104 -2.97 -3.68 -2.18
N ILE A 105 -3.27 -4.89 -1.73
CA ILE A 105 -2.26 -5.86 -1.29
C ILE A 105 -1.40 -6.38 -2.47
N ILE A 106 -2.02 -6.78 -3.58
CA ILE A 106 -1.30 -7.24 -4.77
C ILE A 106 -0.56 -6.07 -5.43
N VAL A 107 -1.20 -4.90 -5.51
CA VAL A 107 -0.58 -3.70 -6.05
C VAL A 107 0.68 -3.32 -5.27
N ALA A 108 0.62 -3.29 -3.93
CA ALA A 108 1.78 -2.97 -3.11
C ALA A 108 2.96 -3.92 -3.34
N GLY A 109 2.69 -5.21 -3.58
CA GLY A 109 3.71 -6.19 -3.92
C GLY A 109 4.32 -5.98 -5.32
N ALA A 110 3.48 -5.63 -6.30
CA ALA A 110 3.88 -5.50 -7.70
C ALA A 110 4.60 -4.18 -8.00
N ILE A 111 4.06 -3.04 -7.59
CA ILE A 111 4.52 -1.72 -8.05
C ILE A 111 5.84 -1.26 -7.43
N PHE A 112 6.33 -1.94 -6.40
CA PHE A 112 7.62 -1.58 -5.78
C PHE A 112 8.80 -2.10 -6.59
N THR A 113 8.65 -3.19 -7.34
CA THR A 113 9.75 -3.81 -8.10
C THR A 113 9.49 -3.82 -9.60
N LEU A 114 8.30 -4.22 -10.03
CA LEU A 114 8.03 -4.50 -11.44
C LEU A 114 8.09 -3.24 -12.35
N PRO A 115 7.74 -2.02 -11.89
CA PRO A 115 7.92 -0.83 -12.72
C PRO A 115 9.39 -0.54 -13.03
N ALA A 116 10.34 -1.07 -12.24
CA ALA A 116 11.77 -0.94 -12.52
C ALA A 116 12.16 -1.64 -13.82
N LEU A 117 11.39 -2.63 -14.28
CA LEU A 117 11.58 -3.22 -15.62
C LEU A 117 11.41 -2.15 -16.70
N TYR A 118 10.38 -1.30 -16.62
CA TYR A 118 10.18 -0.20 -17.57
C TYR A 118 11.25 0.88 -17.43
N ILE A 119 11.58 1.27 -16.19
CA ILE A 119 12.58 2.31 -15.91
C ILE A 119 13.95 1.93 -16.49
N LEU A 120 14.31 0.64 -16.41
CA LEU A 120 15.58 0.11 -16.91
C LEU A 120 15.52 -0.34 -18.38
N GLY A 121 14.43 -0.07 -19.10
CA GLY A 121 14.27 -0.44 -20.51
C GLY A 121 14.24 -1.95 -20.77
N LEU A 122 13.82 -2.74 -19.79
CA LEU A 122 13.68 -4.20 -19.86
C LEU A 122 12.32 -4.60 -20.43
N GLU A 123 12.25 -5.81 -20.98
CA GLU A 123 10.99 -6.38 -21.50
C GLU A 123 9.97 -6.63 -20.38
N ALA A 124 9.04 -5.69 -20.23
CA ALA A 124 7.96 -5.72 -19.24
C ALA A 124 6.63 -6.17 -19.88
N GLU A 125 6.59 -7.43 -20.33
CA GLU A 125 5.41 -8.02 -20.94
C GLU A 125 4.30 -8.29 -19.92
N PHE A 126 3.05 -8.28 -20.40
CA PHE A 126 1.87 -8.51 -19.55
C PHE A 126 1.99 -9.80 -18.74
N TYR A 127 2.40 -10.91 -19.37
CA TYR A 127 2.48 -12.19 -18.68
C TYR A 127 3.56 -12.20 -17.59
N LYS A 128 4.69 -11.50 -17.77
CA LYS A 128 5.75 -11.42 -16.74
C LYS A 128 5.23 -10.71 -15.49
N ILE A 129 4.51 -9.60 -15.67
CA ILE A 129 3.93 -8.84 -14.55
C ILE A 129 2.76 -9.59 -13.91
N PHE A 130 1.88 -10.15 -14.74
CA PHE A 130 0.71 -10.90 -14.30
C PHE A 130 1.11 -12.15 -13.51
N LEU A 131 1.97 -13.01 -14.07
CA LEU A 131 2.39 -14.26 -13.43
C LEU A 131 3.24 -14.00 -12.19
N SER A 132 4.13 -13.00 -12.21
CA SER A 132 4.91 -12.61 -11.01
C SER A 132 3.97 -12.23 -9.85
N SER A 133 2.98 -11.37 -10.12
CA SER A 133 2.01 -10.93 -9.12
C SER A 133 1.08 -12.07 -8.69
N LEU A 134 0.63 -12.91 -9.63
CA LEU A 134 -0.26 -14.04 -9.37
C LEU A 134 0.41 -15.09 -8.49
N PHE A 135 1.62 -15.54 -8.84
CA PHE A 135 2.34 -16.56 -8.07
C PHE A 135 2.70 -16.04 -6.68
N GLY A 136 3.11 -14.78 -6.57
CA GLY A 136 3.32 -14.16 -5.28
C GLY A 136 2.05 -14.19 -4.43
N GLY A 137 0.92 -13.74 -4.97
CA GLY A 137 -0.34 -13.76 -4.24
C GLY A 137 -0.79 -15.16 -3.82
N ILE A 138 -0.65 -16.15 -4.70
CA ILE A 138 -0.97 -17.55 -4.37
C ILE A 138 -0.06 -18.07 -3.25
N LEU A 139 1.26 -17.84 -3.35
CA LEU A 139 2.23 -18.21 -2.32
C LEU A 139 1.88 -17.57 -0.98
N GLY A 140 1.55 -16.28 -0.95
CA GLY A 140 1.15 -15.58 0.26
C GLY A 140 -0.07 -16.20 0.94
N ILE A 141 -1.08 -16.63 0.17
CA ILE A 141 -2.26 -17.32 0.72
C ILE A 141 -1.86 -18.68 1.31
N VAL A 142 -1.22 -19.56 0.51
CA VAL A 142 -0.98 -20.96 0.93
C VAL A 142 0.04 -21.07 2.06
N LEU A 143 1.02 -20.15 2.13
CA LEU A 143 2.02 -20.12 3.19
C LEU A 143 1.48 -19.54 4.50
N LEU A 144 0.45 -18.68 4.45
CA LEU A 144 -0.16 -18.10 5.64
C LEU A 144 -1.17 -19.03 6.32
N ILE A 145 -1.99 -19.77 5.55
CA ILE A 145 -3.11 -20.58 6.08
C ILE A 145 -2.73 -21.48 7.28
N PRO A 146 -1.57 -22.18 7.29
CA PRO A 146 -1.15 -22.98 8.44
C PRO A 146 -1.07 -22.18 9.75
N PHE A 147 -0.68 -20.91 9.67
CA PHE A 147 -0.50 -20.03 10.83
C PHE A 147 -1.76 -19.29 11.27
N ARG A 148 -2.88 -19.42 10.53
CA ARG A 148 -4.10 -18.65 10.84
C ARG A 148 -4.58 -18.87 12.27
N LYS A 149 -4.67 -20.11 12.75
CA LYS A 149 -5.19 -20.42 14.10
C LYS A 149 -4.34 -19.76 15.18
N TYR A 150 -3.02 -19.85 15.02
CA TYR A 150 -2.06 -19.21 15.91
C TYR A 150 -2.32 -17.69 16.02
N PHE A 151 -2.33 -16.97 14.89
CA PHE A 151 -2.48 -15.52 14.89
C PHE A 151 -3.88 -15.03 15.30
N VAL A 152 -4.91 -15.71 14.82
CA VAL A 152 -6.29 -15.20 14.90
C VAL A 152 -7.00 -15.67 16.17
N LYS A 153 -6.77 -16.92 16.59
CA LYS A 153 -7.44 -17.56 17.73
C LYS A 153 -6.55 -17.66 18.95
N GLU A 154 -5.35 -18.23 18.85
CA GLU A 154 -4.49 -18.48 20.02
C GLU A 154 -3.91 -17.19 20.60
N MET A 155 -3.57 -16.24 19.73
CA MET A 155 -3.08 -14.91 20.13
C MET A 155 -4.21 -13.87 20.24
N HIS A 156 -5.45 -14.33 20.42
CA HIS A 156 -6.59 -13.44 20.59
C HIS A 156 -6.42 -12.53 21.81
N GLY A 157 -6.63 -11.22 21.63
CA GLY A 157 -6.48 -10.22 22.68
C GLY A 157 -5.03 -9.83 23.01
N LYS A 158 -4.04 -10.63 22.57
CA LYS A 158 -2.60 -10.31 22.66
C LYS A 158 -2.16 -9.44 21.50
N TYR A 159 -2.63 -9.77 20.30
CA TYR A 159 -2.40 -8.97 19.11
C TYR A 159 -3.53 -7.96 18.92
N PRO A 160 -3.22 -6.65 18.82
CA PRO A 160 -4.24 -5.60 18.72
C PRO A 160 -4.98 -5.59 17.38
N PHE A 161 -4.33 -5.97 16.27
CA PHE A 161 -4.91 -5.90 14.92
C PHE A 161 -5.71 -4.60 14.66
N PRO A 162 -5.06 -3.42 14.71
CA PRO A 162 -5.74 -2.13 14.67
C PRO A 162 -6.54 -1.93 13.37
N GLU A 163 -6.01 -2.40 12.24
CA GLU A 163 -6.65 -2.29 10.93
C GLU A 163 -7.89 -3.20 10.81
N ALA A 164 -7.77 -4.45 11.25
CA ALA A 164 -8.91 -5.36 11.30
C ALA A 164 -10.00 -4.78 12.22
N THR A 165 -9.60 -4.14 13.32
CA THR A 165 -10.53 -3.52 14.28
C THR A 165 -11.32 -2.42 13.59
N ALA A 166 -10.64 -1.48 12.94
CA ALA A 166 -11.28 -0.40 12.20
C ALA A 166 -12.23 -0.92 11.11
N THR A 167 -11.81 -1.91 10.33
CA THR A 167 -12.63 -2.50 9.26
C THR A 167 -13.83 -3.24 9.82
N THR A 168 -13.67 -3.95 10.93
CA THR A 168 -14.77 -4.67 11.58
C THR A 168 -15.80 -3.70 12.15
N GLU A 169 -15.36 -2.63 12.81
CA GLU A 169 -16.26 -1.60 13.33
C GLU A 169 -17.08 -0.96 12.21
N VAL A 170 -16.48 -0.70 11.03
CA VAL A 170 -17.21 -0.24 9.85
C VAL A 170 -18.27 -1.25 9.38
N LEU A 171 -17.91 -2.53 9.28
CA LEU A 171 -18.83 -3.56 8.82
C LEU A 171 -20.02 -3.76 9.78
N VAL A 172 -19.76 -3.68 11.09
CA VAL A 172 -20.75 -3.90 12.16
C VAL A 172 -21.64 -2.67 12.36
N SER A 173 -21.06 -1.47 12.47
CA SER A 173 -21.83 -0.22 12.56
C SER A 173 -22.64 0.04 11.28
N GLY A 174 -22.11 -0.39 10.13
CA GLY A 174 -22.71 -0.24 8.81
C GLY A 174 -24.02 -0.99 8.58
N GLU A 175 -24.21 -2.15 9.22
CA GLU A 175 -25.47 -2.92 9.12
C GLU A 175 -26.69 -2.16 9.65
N LYS A 176 -26.48 -1.07 10.40
CA LYS A 176 -27.57 -0.29 11.00
C LYS A 176 -28.16 0.79 10.09
N GLY A 177 -27.60 0.99 8.89
CA GLY A 177 -28.04 2.04 7.96
C GLY A 177 -27.66 3.42 8.47
N GLY A 178 -26.71 4.08 7.80
CA GLY A 178 -26.14 5.33 8.32
C GLY A 178 -25.63 6.29 7.24
N SER A 179 -25.53 7.56 7.64
CA SER A 179 -25.04 8.69 6.83
C SER A 179 -23.58 8.56 6.38
N GLN A 180 -22.81 7.63 6.94
CA GLN A 180 -21.38 7.44 6.64
C GLN A 180 -21.12 7.00 5.19
N ALA A 181 -21.90 6.06 4.65
CA ALA A 181 -21.77 5.65 3.25
C ALA A 181 -22.06 6.82 2.29
N LYS A 182 -23.06 7.63 2.62
CA LYS A 182 -23.36 8.87 1.87
C LYS A 182 -22.20 9.86 1.96
N LEU A 183 -21.60 10.03 3.14
CA LEU A 183 -20.46 10.92 3.31
C LEU A 183 -19.25 10.46 2.50
N LEU A 184 -18.90 9.17 2.50
CA LEU A 184 -17.82 8.64 1.67
C LEU A 184 -18.12 8.81 0.18
N ALA A 185 -19.34 8.52 -0.26
CA ALA A 185 -19.72 8.67 -1.66
C ALA A 185 -19.63 10.14 -2.13
N VAL A 186 -20.12 11.07 -1.31
CA VAL A 186 -20.02 12.51 -1.59
C VAL A 186 -18.57 12.96 -1.57
N ALA A 187 -17.76 12.55 -0.58
CA ALA A 187 -16.34 12.86 -0.54
C ALA A 187 -15.60 12.30 -1.76
N GLY A 188 -15.91 11.06 -2.17
CA GLY A 188 -15.37 10.44 -3.36
C GLY A 188 -15.74 11.17 -4.65
N LEU A 189 -16.98 11.62 -4.79
CA LEU A 189 -17.39 12.44 -5.93
C LEU A 189 -16.70 13.81 -5.91
N VAL A 190 -16.64 14.49 -4.78
CA VAL A 190 -16.00 15.80 -4.66
C VAL A 190 -14.50 15.72 -4.97
N GLY A 191 -13.78 14.81 -4.31
CA GLY A 191 -12.34 14.62 -4.54
C GLY A 191 -12.04 14.09 -5.94
N GLY A 192 -12.88 13.19 -6.45
CA GLY A 192 -12.76 12.64 -7.80
C GLY A 192 -12.98 13.70 -8.88
N LEU A 193 -14.08 14.46 -8.83
CA LEU A 193 -14.35 15.53 -9.78
C LEU A 193 -13.29 16.64 -9.70
N TYR A 194 -12.86 16.99 -8.49
CA TYR A 194 -11.78 17.95 -8.28
C TYR A 194 -10.48 17.51 -8.98
N ASP A 195 -10.01 16.29 -8.70
CA ASP A 195 -8.76 15.79 -9.32
C ASP A 195 -8.94 15.58 -10.83
N PHE A 196 -10.11 15.10 -11.29
CA PHE A 196 -10.45 14.92 -12.71
C PHE A 196 -10.40 16.25 -13.48
N CYS A 197 -11.00 17.30 -12.93
CA CYS A 197 -11.00 18.64 -13.54
C CYS A 197 -9.58 19.19 -13.72
N ALA A 198 -8.71 18.95 -12.74
CA ALA A 198 -7.30 19.34 -12.81
C ALA A 198 -6.53 18.48 -13.82
N SER A 199 -6.63 17.15 -13.75
CA SER A 199 -5.80 16.23 -14.53
C SER A 199 -6.24 16.06 -15.98
N THR A 200 -7.54 16.02 -16.25
CA THR A 200 -8.09 15.78 -17.61
C THR A 200 -8.16 17.05 -18.43
N PHE A 201 -8.73 18.12 -17.87
CA PHE A 201 -8.99 19.36 -18.61
C PHE A 201 -7.92 20.43 -18.37
N GLY A 202 -7.09 20.29 -17.33
CA GLY A 202 -6.12 21.33 -16.96
C GLY A 202 -6.79 22.62 -16.52
N LEU A 203 -7.98 22.56 -15.91
CA LEU A 203 -8.74 23.76 -15.50
C LEU A 203 -7.96 24.62 -14.49
N TRP A 204 -7.07 24.01 -13.71
CA TRP A 204 -6.08 24.70 -12.90
C TRP A 204 -4.80 23.87 -12.86
N GLY A 205 -3.69 24.50 -12.44
CA GLY A 205 -2.40 23.83 -12.35
C GLY A 205 -2.42 22.71 -11.31
N GLU A 206 -1.84 21.55 -11.65
CA GLU A 206 -1.72 20.41 -10.71
C GLU A 206 -0.65 20.64 -9.62
N ALA A 207 0.18 21.68 -9.78
CA ALA A 207 1.18 22.09 -8.81
C ALA A 207 1.28 23.63 -8.74
N ILE A 208 1.35 24.13 -7.51
CA ILE A 208 1.59 25.52 -7.16
C ILE A 208 3.08 25.65 -6.89
N SER A 209 3.78 26.56 -7.57
CA SER A 209 5.20 26.86 -7.34
C SER A 209 5.38 28.33 -6.98
N THR A 210 6.34 28.65 -6.11
CA THR A 210 6.74 30.05 -5.85
C THR A 210 7.16 30.79 -7.13
N ARG A 211 7.55 30.07 -8.19
CA ARG A 211 7.85 30.64 -9.52
C ARG A 211 6.66 31.33 -10.20
N MET A 212 5.43 31.20 -9.69
CA MET A 212 4.31 32.03 -10.17
C MET A 212 4.43 33.52 -9.79
N THR A 213 5.39 33.85 -8.93
CA THR A 213 5.68 35.22 -8.48
C THR A 213 7.12 35.62 -8.85
N ALA A 214 7.34 36.90 -9.16
CA ALA A 214 8.66 37.40 -9.55
C ALA A 214 9.73 37.28 -8.44
N TRP A 215 9.33 37.38 -7.17
CA TRP A 215 10.26 37.16 -6.05
C TRP A 215 10.60 35.68 -5.91
N GLY A 216 9.64 34.78 -6.13
CA GLY A 216 9.86 33.34 -6.03
C GLY A 216 10.71 32.77 -7.15
N THR A 217 10.61 33.31 -8.39
CA THR A 217 11.59 33.01 -9.45
C THR A 217 12.98 33.51 -9.09
N ALA A 218 13.11 34.75 -8.60
CA ALA A 218 14.41 35.28 -8.20
C ALA A 218 15.08 34.44 -7.10
N ILE A 219 14.32 33.93 -6.12
CA ILE A 219 14.85 33.04 -5.07
C ILE A 219 15.24 31.67 -5.66
N ALA A 220 14.41 31.09 -6.53
CA ALA A 220 14.71 29.81 -7.17
C ALA A 220 15.97 29.88 -8.05
N ASP A 221 16.19 30.99 -8.75
CA ASP A 221 17.31 31.13 -9.68
C ASP A 221 18.61 31.45 -8.94
N LYS A 222 18.57 32.36 -7.95
CA LYS A 222 19.76 32.83 -7.22
C LYS A 222 20.15 31.95 -6.04
N PHE A 223 19.18 31.54 -5.23
CA PHE A 223 19.43 30.79 -3.99
C PHE A 223 19.13 29.30 -4.14
N LYS A 224 18.61 28.87 -5.29
CA LYS A 224 18.22 27.48 -5.56
C LYS A 224 17.18 26.93 -4.57
N VAL A 225 16.42 27.81 -3.92
CA VAL A 225 15.34 27.46 -3.00
C VAL A 225 14.00 27.63 -3.70
N MET A 226 13.16 26.60 -3.64
CA MET A 226 11.78 26.68 -4.15
C MET A 226 10.80 25.98 -3.22
N LEU A 227 9.56 26.48 -3.23
CA LEU A 227 8.42 25.82 -2.62
C LEU A 227 7.49 25.39 -3.75
N GLN A 228 7.13 24.13 -3.76
CA GLN A 228 6.15 23.60 -4.70
C GLN A 228 5.19 22.68 -3.96
N VAL A 229 3.90 22.75 -4.26
CA VAL A 229 2.83 22.00 -3.59
C VAL A 229 1.88 21.46 -4.65
N ASN A 230 1.69 20.14 -4.71
CA ASN A 230 0.68 19.52 -5.55
C ASN A 230 -0.71 19.73 -4.96
N THR A 231 -1.69 20.06 -5.80
CA THR A 231 -3.02 20.45 -5.33
C THR A 231 -4.01 19.30 -5.21
N SER A 232 -3.57 18.05 -5.38
CA SER A 232 -4.47 16.88 -5.43
C SER A 232 -5.20 16.63 -4.11
N ALA A 233 -6.50 16.38 -4.23
CA ALA A 233 -7.37 15.97 -3.14
C ALA A 233 -6.93 14.61 -2.56
N ALA A 234 -6.54 13.67 -3.41
CA ALA A 234 -6.09 12.34 -3.00
C ALA A 234 -4.83 12.41 -2.11
N ILE A 235 -3.84 13.25 -2.47
CA ILE A 235 -2.62 13.41 -1.66
C ILE A 235 -2.93 14.09 -0.33
N LEU A 236 -3.81 15.10 -0.32
CA LEU A 236 -4.28 15.74 0.91
C LEU A 236 -4.97 14.72 1.84
N GLY A 237 -5.84 13.88 1.28
CA GLY A 237 -6.49 12.77 2.01
C GLY A 237 -5.48 11.79 2.59
N LEU A 238 -4.48 11.38 1.79
CA LEU A 238 -3.42 10.49 2.25
C LEU A 238 -2.63 11.08 3.43
N GLY A 239 -2.32 12.38 3.38
CA GLY A 239 -1.69 13.10 4.47
C GLY A 239 -2.49 13.07 5.77
N TYR A 240 -3.82 13.19 5.67
CA TYR A 240 -4.72 13.10 6.82
C TYR A 240 -4.66 11.72 7.48
N ILE A 241 -4.69 10.65 6.68
CA ILE A 241 -4.67 9.27 7.18
C ILE A 241 -3.32 8.94 7.84
N ILE A 242 -2.21 9.35 7.22
CA ILE A 242 -0.85 9.13 7.74
C ILE A 242 -0.64 9.91 9.05
N GLY A 243 -1.24 11.10 9.16
CA GLY A 243 -1.20 11.94 10.34
C GLY A 243 0.09 12.77 10.47
N LEU A 244 0.02 13.80 11.32
CA LEU A 244 1.04 14.86 11.42
C LEU A 244 2.45 14.33 11.75
N LYS A 245 2.57 13.32 12.63
CA LYS A 245 3.87 12.83 13.08
C LYS A 245 4.69 12.28 11.91
N TYR A 246 4.09 11.41 11.10
CA TYR A 246 4.77 10.77 9.98
C TYR A 246 4.90 11.73 8.79
N SER A 247 3.88 12.53 8.50
CA SER A 247 3.95 13.53 7.43
C SER A 247 5.01 14.60 7.69
N ALA A 248 5.22 14.99 8.95
CA ALA A 248 6.29 15.91 9.35
C ALA A 248 7.69 15.30 9.18
N ILE A 249 7.88 14.01 9.49
CA ILE A 249 9.15 13.32 9.26
C ILE A 249 9.47 13.25 7.77
N ILE A 250 8.48 12.92 6.93
CA ILE A 250 8.63 12.90 5.47
C ILE A 250 8.98 14.31 4.96
N ALA A 251 8.23 15.33 5.37
CA ALA A 251 8.50 16.72 4.96
C ALA A 251 9.87 17.23 5.44
N ALA A 252 10.32 16.84 6.65
CA ALA A 252 11.64 17.19 7.16
C ALA A 252 12.76 16.63 6.27
N GLY A 253 12.60 15.40 5.76
CA GLY A 253 13.52 14.84 4.77
C GLY A 253 13.55 15.64 3.48
N SER A 254 12.39 16.11 2.99
CA SER A 254 12.33 17.00 1.83
C SER A 254 12.98 18.35 2.09
N PHE A 255 12.75 18.96 3.25
CA PHE A 255 13.35 20.24 3.61
C PHE A 255 14.87 20.14 3.72
N LEU A 256 15.38 19.03 4.27
CA LEU A 256 16.81 18.78 4.29
C LEU A 256 17.39 18.80 2.86
N VAL A 257 16.75 18.12 1.91
CA VAL A 257 17.29 18.09 0.54
C VAL A 257 17.06 19.41 -0.18
N TRP A 258 15.82 19.90 -0.24
CA TRP A 258 15.43 21.03 -1.07
C TRP A 258 15.85 22.38 -0.52
N TRP A 259 15.97 22.53 0.80
CA TRP A 259 16.29 23.81 1.44
C TRP A 259 17.67 23.86 2.08
N LEU A 260 18.38 22.73 2.18
CA LEU A 260 19.76 22.69 2.67
C LEU A 260 20.72 22.11 1.62
N VAL A 261 20.55 20.85 1.20
CA VAL A 261 21.50 20.19 0.29
C VAL A 261 21.55 20.87 -1.09
N VAL A 262 20.39 21.10 -1.71
CA VAL A 262 20.29 21.71 -3.05
C VAL A 262 20.91 23.12 -3.07
N PRO A 263 20.56 24.04 -2.16
CA PRO A 263 21.21 25.36 -2.10
C PRO A 263 22.72 25.30 -1.84
N ILE A 264 23.17 24.44 -0.91
CA ILE A 264 24.59 24.31 -0.60
C ILE A 264 25.36 23.82 -1.83
N VAL A 265 24.93 22.73 -2.46
CA VAL A 265 25.60 22.19 -3.65
C VAL A 265 25.52 23.18 -4.82
N GLY A 266 24.37 23.82 -5.01
CA GLY A 266 24.18 24.86 -6.03
C GLY A 266 25.06 26.10 -5.86
N SER A 267 25.55 26.36 -4.64
CA SER A 267 26.52 27.42 -4.36
C SER A 267 27.99 27.01 -4.62
N THR A 268 28.26 25.73 -4.84
CA THR A 268 29.60 25.22 -5.15
C THR A 268 29.86 25.22 -6.66
N ALA A 269 31.13 25.17 -7.05
CA ALA A 269 31.52 25.02 -8.46
C ALA A 269 30.92 23.75 -9.11
N THR A 270 30.70 22.70 -8.31
CA THR A 270 30.13 21.44 -8.78
C THR A 270 28.66 21.57 -9.17
N GLY A 271 27.88 22.43 -8.50
CA GLY A 271 26.46 22.64 -8.76
C GLY A 271 26.15 23.92 -9.54
N ALA A 272 27.18 24.72 -9.86
CA ALA A 272 27.03 26.00 -10.55
C ALA A 272 26.39 25.80 -11.94
N GLY A 273 25.35 26.57 -12.24
CA GLY A 273 24.63 26.50 -13.52
C GLY A 273 23.51 25.47 -13.59
N MET A 274 23.40 24.55 -12.62
CA MET A 274 22.28 23.61 -12.56
C MET A 274 21.00 24.27 -12.02
N SER A 275 19.84 23.77 -12.45
CA SER A 275 18.57 24.13 -11.83
C SER A 275 18.42 23.46 -10.46
N PRO A 276 17.57 23.99 -9.55
CA PRO A 276 17.24 23.31 -8.29
C PRO A 276 16.76 21.87 -8.50
N GLU A 277 16.00 21.64 -9.56
CA GLU A 277 15.50 20.34 -9.95
C GLU A 277 16.62 19.40 -10.37
N ASP A 278 17.57 19.85 -11.19
CA ASP A 278 18.73 19.05 -11.60
C ASP A 278 19.62 18.72 -10.40
N LEU A 279 19.86 19.69 -9.51
CA LEU A 279 20.61 19.47 -8.26
C LEU A 279 19.92 18.43 -7.38
N PHE A 280 18.59 18.47 -7.29
CA PHE A 280 17.82 17.46 -6.59
C PHE A 280 17.99 16.07 -7.25
N GLN A 281 17.96 15.97 -8.57
CA GLN A 281 18.18 14.70 -9.28
C GLN A 281 19.59 14.15 -9.05
N THR A 282 20.61 14.99 -9.21
CA THR A 282 22.02 14.55 -9.21
C THR A 282 22.56 14.31 -7.80
N PHE A 283 22.09 15.06 -6.79
CA PHE A 283 22.64 14.99 -5.42
C PHE A 283 21.61 14.54 -4.39
N GLY A 284 20.42 15.13 -4.43
CA GLY A 284 19.37 14.88 -3.44
C GLY A 284 18.82 13.45 -3.48
N ARG A 285 18.43 12.98 -4.67
CA ARG A 285 17.88 11.64 -4.86
C ARG A 285 18.87 10.53 -4.49
N PRO A 286 20.14 10.55 -4.94
CA PRO A 286 21.11 9.56 -4.50
C PRO A 286 21.28 9.50 -2.98
N LEU A 287 21.31 10.65 -2.31
CA LEU A 287 21.37 10.71 -0.84
C LEU A 287 20.14 10.03 -0.23
N GLY A 288 18.94 10.27 -0.77
CA GLY A 288 17.70 9.58 -0.39
C GLY A 288 17.76 8.07 -0.63
N ILE A 289 18.27 7.61 -1.78
CA ILE A 289 18.42 6.18 -2.12
C ILE A 289 19.32 5.47 -1.10
N GLY A 290 20.47 6.07 -0.76
CA GLY A 290 21.37 5.53 0.26
C GLY A 290 20.70 5.41 1.63
N GLY A 291 19.93 6.43 2.02
CA GLY A 291 19.15 6.43 3.26
C GLY A 291 18.04 5.37 3.27
N ILE A 292 17.28 5.23 2.17
CA ILE A 292 16.26 4.17 2.01
C ILE A 292 16.91 2.81 2.09
N ALA A 293 18.07 2.63 1.43
CA ALA A 293 18.78 1.37 1.42
C ALA A 293 19.21 0.94 2.82
N MET A 294 19.83 1.85 3.56
CA MET A 294 20.25 1.59 4.93
C MET A 294 19.07 1.44 5.89
N ALA A 295 18.01 2.23 5.73
CA ALA A 295 16.79 2.05 6.52
C ALA A 295 16.14 0.67 6.27
N GLY A 296 16.22 0.16 5.03
CA GLY A 296 15.90 -1.22 4.68
C GLY A 296 16.73 -2.21 5.50
N LEU A 297 18.06 -2.08 5.48
CA LEU A 297 18.99 -2.93 6.26
C LEU A 297 18.73 -2.89 7.77
N ILE A 298 18.51 -1.70 8.34
CA ILE A 298 18.14 -1.53 9.75
C ILE A 298 16.83 -2.25 10.06
N GLY A 299 15.86 -2.17 9.15
CA GLY A 299 14.60 -2.91 9.21
C GLY A 299 14.82 -4.41 9.33
N ILE A 300 15.80 -4.97 8.62
CA ILE A 300 16.20 -6.39 8.71
C ILE A 300 16.69 -6.71 10.12
N ILE A 301 17.66 -5.94 10.62
CA ILE A 301 18.30 -6.19 11.91
C ILE A 301 17.26 -6.17 13.03
N ARG A 302 16.35 -5.19 13.00
CA ARG A 302 15.26 -5.06 13.99
C ARG A 302 14.25 -6.22 13.89
N GLN A 303 14.01 -6.77 12.71
CA GLN A 303 13.09 -7.88 12.49
C GLN A 303 13.72 -9.27 12.74
N GLY A 304 15.04 -9.35 12.98
CA GLY A 304 15.74 -10.62 13.21
C GLY A 304 15.15 -11.48 14.33
N GLY A 305 14.63 -10.86 15.39
CA GLY A 305 13.94 -11.57 16.48
C GLY A 305 12.62 -12.22 16.03
N ILE A 306 11.83 -11.49 15.25
CA ILE A 306 10.56 -11.99 14.67
C ILE A 306 10.84 -13.11 13.67
N ILE A 307 11.88 -12.96 12.84
CA ILE A 307 12.32 -14.00 11.90
C ILE A 307 12.71 -15.28 12.65
N ARG A 308 13.48 -15.19 13.74
CA ARG A 308 13.85 -16.35 14.56
C ARG A 308 12.63 -17.02 15.19
N GLN A 309 11.68 -16.23 15.70
CA GLN A 309 10.44 -16.76 16.27
C GLN A 309 9.59 -17.48 15.21
N ALA A 310 9.45 -16.87 14.03
CA ALA A 310 8.73 -17.44 12.90
C ALA A 310 9.35 -18.75 12.40
N LEU A 311 10.68 -18.82 12.32
CA LEU A 311 11.42 -20.05 12.01
C LEU A 311 11.17 -21.13 13.07
N GLY A 312 11.14 -20.76 14.36
CA GLY A 312 10.79 -21.68 15.44
C GLY A 312 9.37 -22.23 15.32
N LEU A 313 8.39 -21.36 15.02
CA LEU A 313 6.99 -21.75 14.81
C LEU A 313 6.83 -22.69 13.61
N ALA A 314 7.52 -22.39 12.50
CA ALA A 314 7.56 -23.25 11.32
C ALA A 314 8.08 -24.65 11.67
N ILE A 315 9.23 -24.73 12.35
CA ILE A 315 9.81 -26.01 12.74
C ILE A 315 8.87 -26.77 13.70
N SER A 316 8.27 -26.09 14.68
CA SER A 316 7.34 -26.74 15.63
C SER A 316 6.07 -27.28 14.97
N GLU A 317 5.49 -26.55 14.01
CA GLU A 317 4.29 -27.00 13.29
C GLU A 317 4.58 -28.16 12.32
N PHE A 318 5.74 -28.16 11.68
CA PHE A 318 6.13 -29.28 10.81
C PHE A 318 6.62 -30.51 11.59
N SER A 319 7.07 -30.36 12.84
CA SER A 319 7.52 -31.46 13.71
C SER A 319 6.42 -32.03 14.64
N GLY A 320 5.28 -31.35 14.76
CA GLY A 320 4.14 -31.80 15.56
C GLY A 320 3.41 -33.01 14.96
N LYS A 321 3.50 -34.17 15.61
CA LYS A 321 2.64 -35.33 15.33
C LYS A 321 1.16 -34.97 15.54
N LYS A 322 0.36 -35.05 14.47
CA LYS A 322 -1.11 -34.88 14.52
C LYS A 322 -1.76 -35.94 15.42
N LYS A 323 -2.37 -35.51 16.52
CA LYS A 323 -3.49 -36.26 17.13
C LYS A 323 -4.71 -36.06 16.24
N ASN A 324 -5.03 -37.07 15.44
CA ASN A 324 -6.33 -37.22 14.82
C ASN A 324 -7.35 -37.52 15.92
N ALA A 325 -8.14 -36.52 16.28
CA ALA A 325 -9.47 -36.75 16.84
C ALA A 325 -10.45 -36.07 15.89
N GLU A 326 -11.38 -36.83 15.33
CA GLU A 326 -12.53 -36.33 14.58
C GLU A 326 -13.48 -35.58 15.52
N VAL A 327 -13.07 -34.37 15.93
CA VAL A 327 -13.99 -33.40 16.52
C VAL A 327 -14.68 -32.70 15.36
N LYS A 328 -16.01 -32.68 15.39
CA LYS A 328 -16.86 -31.97 14.42
C LYS A 328 -16.45 -30.49 14.42
N VAL A 329 -15.58 -30.11 13.48
CA VAL A 329 -14.99 -28.76 13.45
C VAL A 329 -16.09 -27.73 13.21
N GLU A 330 -16.20 -26.76 14.12
CA GLU A 330 -17.16 -25.68 14.02
C GLU A 330 -17.00 -24.90 12.71
N ARG A 331 -18.11 -24.34 12.20
CA ARG A 331 -18.12 -23.54 10.96
C ARG A 331 -17.07 -22.44 10.96
N THR A 332 -16.96 -21.69 12.06
CA THR A 332 -16.05 -20.56 12.25
C THR A 332 -14.58 -20.97 12.39
N GLN A 333 -14.30 -22.27 12.48
CA GLN A 333 -12.96 -22.84 12.62
C GLN A 333 -12.59 -23.76 11.44
N ARG A 334 -13.44 -23.82 10.41
CA ARG A 334 -13.29 -24.74 9.29
C ARG A 334 -12.50 -24.09 8.15
N ASP A 335 -11.35 -24.70 7.86
CA ASP A 335 -10.40 -24.25 6.83
C ASP A 335 -10.45 -25.12 5.58
N ILE A 336 -9.75 -24.67 4.54
CA ILE A 336 -9.35 -25.52 3.44
C ILE A 336 -8.47 -26.66 3.97
N SER A 337 -8.63 -27.87 3.42
CA SER A 337 -7.86 -29.01 3.88
C SER A 337 -6.37 -28.82 3.59
N MET A 338 -5.51 -29.21 4.54
CA MET A 338 -4.06 -29.08 4.38
C MET A 338 -3.53 -29.85 3.15
N ARG A 339 -4.20 -30.94 2.76
CA ARG A 339 -3.88 -31.67 1.52
C ARG A 339 -4.02 -30.76 0.29
N LEU A 340 -5.13 -30.02 0.18
CA LEU A 340 -5.35 -29.10 -0.93
C LEU A 340 -4.34 -27.94 -0.90
N ILE A 341 -4.03 -27.40 0.29
CA ILE A 341 -3.02 -26.33 0.45
C ILE A 341 -1.64 -26.79 -0.04
N LEU A 342 -1.19 -27.98 0.38
CA LEU A 342 0.08 -28.53 -0.09
C LEU A 342 0.07 -28.81 -1.60
N SER A 343 -1.03 -29.31 -2.16
CA SER A 343 -1.16 -29.50 -3.60
C SER A 343 -1.07 -28.18 -4.38
N ILE A 344 -1.72 -27.10 -3.91
CA ILE A 344 -1.64 -25.78 -4.54
C ILE A 344 -0.23 -25.22 -4.40
N LEU A 345 0.44 -25.36 -3.26
CA LEU A 345 1.83 -24.94 -3.06
C LEU A 345 2.76 -25.62 -4.07
N ILE A 346 2.70 -26.95 -4.18
CA ILE A 346 3.54 -27.71 -5.12
C ILE A 346 3.24 -27.31 -6.57
N ALA A 347 1.97 -27.18 -6.94
CA ALA A 347 1.57 -26.74 -8.27
C ALA A 347 2.07 -25.32 -8.59
N THR A 348 2.05 -24.42 -7.61
CA THR A 348 2.54 -23.05 -7.75
C THR A 348 4.05 -23.01 -7.91
N LEU A 349 4.79 -23.78 -7.11
CA LEU A 349 6.25 -23.88 -7.26
C LEU A 349 6.65 -24.49 -8.60
N ALA A 350 5.92 -25.50 -9.08
CA ALA A 350 6.12 -26.03 -10.43
C ALA A 350 5.84 -24.95 -11.48
N ALA A 351 4.72 -24.22 -11.39
CA ALA A 351 4.40 -23.15 -12.33
C ALA A 351 5.44 -22.01 -12.32
N VAL A 352 5.95 -21.62 -11.14
CA VAL A 352 7.06 -20.68 -10.98
C VAL A 352 8.31 -21.22 -11.67
N PHE A 353 8.65 -22.49 -11.47
CA PHE A 353 9.79 -23.13 -12.13
C PHE A 353 9.68 -23.05 -13.66
N PHE A 354 8.54 -23.42 -14.24
CA PHE A 354 8.30 -23.33 -15.68
C PHE A 354 8.37 -21.87 -16.16
N PHE A 355 7.79 -20.94 -15.43
CA PHE A 355 7.83 -19.51 -15.76
C PHE A 355 9.27 -18.96 -15.78
N PHE A 356 10.09 -19.28 -14.78
CA PHE A 356 11.50 -18.86 -14.77
C PHE A 356 12.31 -19.56 -15.85
N GLN A 357 12.11 -20.86 -16.08
CA GLN A 357 12.87 -21.61 -17.08
C GLN A 357 12.61 -21.11 -18.50
N PHE A 358 11.34 -20.93 -18.87
CA PHE A 358 10.95 -20.65 -20.26
C PHE A 358 10.66 -19.18 -20.53
N GLY A 359 10.38 -18.37 -19.50
CA GLY A 359 10.02 -16.96 -19.64
C GLY A 359 11.06 -15.95 -19.15
N VAL A 360 12.09 -16.37 -18.40
CA VAL A 360 13.05 -15.43 -17.78
C VAL A 360 14.52 -15.84 -17.98
N LEU A 361 14.92 -17.06 -17.59
CA LEU A 361 16.33 -17.43 -17.42
C LEU A 361 16.89 -18.35 -18.52
N GLY A 362 16.12 -19.31 -19.01
CA GLY A 362 16.58 -20.30 -20.01
C GLY A 362 17.60 -21.34 -19.50
N ASN A 363 18.21 -21.13 -18.32
CA ASN A 363 19.22 -22.01 -17.73
C ASN A 363 18.65 -22.80 -16.54
N TRP A 364 18.70 -24.13 -16.63
CA TRP A 364 18.15 -25.04 -15.62
C TRP A 364 18.75 -24.84 -14.22
N GLY A 365 20.07 -24.65 -14.11
CA GLY A 365 20.74 -24.46 -12.82
C GLY A 365 20.33 -23.15 -12.16
N GLN A 366 20.32 -22.06 -12.93
CA GLN A 366 19.90 -20.74 -12.44
C GLN A 366 18.42 -20.71 -12.07
N THR A 367 17.56 -21.42 -12.82
CA THR A 367 16.14 -21.57 -12.51
C THR A 367 15.91 -22.27 -11.17
N ILE A 368 16.63 -23.37 -10.89
CA ILE A 368 16.52 -24.07 -9.59
C ILE A 368 16.90 -23.12 -8.46
N VAL A 369 17.99 -22.36 -8.60
CA VAL A 369 18.41 -21.39 -7.60
C VAL A 369 17.37 -20.28 -7.41
N ALA A 370 16.83 -19.72 -8.50
CA ALA A 370 15.77 -18.73 -8.45
C ALA A 370 14.51 -19.25 -7.74
N LEU A 371 14.10 -20.50 -8.03
CA LEU A 371 12.97 -21.15 -7.36
C LEU A 371 13.23 -21.30 -5.85
N LEU A 372 14.42 -21.74 -5.46
CA LEU A 372 14.79 -21.87 -4.05
C LEU A 372 14.76 -20.52 -3.33
N ILE A 373 15.28 -19.46 -3.97
CA ILE A 373 15.22 -18.09 -3.45
C ILE A 373 13.76 -17.68 -3.23
N VAL A 374 12.91 -17.82 -4.26
CA VAL A 374 11.49 -17.47 -4.18
C VAL A 374 10.81 -18.21 -3.03
N PHE A 375 10.99 -19.53 -2.94
CA PHE A 375 10.35 -20.34 -1.90
C PHE A 375 10.82 -19.97 -0.50
N VAL A 376 12.13 -19.95 -0.27
CA VAL A 376 12.71 -19.70 1.06
C VAL A 376 12.39 -18.29 1.54
N ILE A 377 12.61 -17.26 0.70
CA ILE A 377 12.36 -15.89 1.12
C ILE A 377 10.86 -15.63 1.29
N SER A 378 10.00 -16.11 0.38
CA SER A 378 8.54 -15.94 0.54
C SER A 378 8.03 -16.61 1.81
N PHE A 379 8.54 -17.79 2.15
CA PHE A 379 8.18 -18.49 3.40
C PHE A 379 8.56 -17.69 4.64
N LEU A 380 9.81 -17.22 4.70
CA LEU A 380 10.30 -16.41 5.82
C LEU A 380 9.53 -15.09 5.95
N PHE A 381 9.24 -14.42 4.83
CA PHE A 381 8.64 -13.09 4.88
C PHE A 381 7.13 -13.12 5.10
N THR A 382 6.43 -14.17 4.67
CA THR A 382 5.01 -14.38 4.94
C THR A 382 4.74 -14.38 6.46
N THR A 383 5.56 -15.10 7.22
CA THR A 383 5.41 -15.22 8.68
C THR A 383 5.77 -13.92 9.41
N VAL A 384 6.81 -13.22 8.96
CA VAL A 384 7.20 -11.91 9.49
C VAL A 384 6.13 -10.85 9.23
N ALA A 385 5.59 -10.80 8.01
CA ALA A 385 4.54 -9.87 7.63
C ALA A 385 3.27 -10.04 8.49
N ALA A 386 2.84 -11.30 8.67
CA ALA A 386 1.68 -11.61 9.51
C ALA A 386 1.86 -11.12 10.95
N ASN A 387 3.05 -11.30 11.53
CA ASN A 387 3.37 -10.82 12.87
C ASN A 387 3.43 -9.29 12.95
N ALA A 388 4.11 -8.64 11.99
CA ALA A 388 4.23 -7.19 11.95
C ALA A 388 2.87 -6.50 11.85
N ILE A 389 1.94 -7.01 11.03
CA ILE A 389 0.58 -6.48 10.94
C ILE A 389 -0.20 -6.74 12.22
N ALA A 390 -0.11 -7.94 12.80
CA ALA A 390 -0.85 -8.27 14.00
C ALA A 390 -0.55 -7.30 15.16
N ILE A 391 0.70 -6.83 15.25
CA ILE A 391 1.18 -5.90 16.28
C ILE A 391 1.01 -4.43 15.88
N VAL A 392 1.56 -4.03 14.73
CA VAL A 392 1.73 -2.62 14.35
C VAL A 392 0.62 -2.15 13.40
N GLY A 393 -0.06 -3.06 12.70
CA GLY A 393 -1.09 -2.72 11.71
C GLY A 393 -0.55 -2.26 10.36
N SER A 394 0.72 -2.54 10.05
CA SER A 394 1.31 -2.15 8.77
C SER A 394 2.31 -3.20 8.28
N ASN A 395 2.26 -3.52 6.98
CA ASN A 395 3.24 -4.38 6.35
C ASN A 395 4.57 -3.63 6.09
N PRO A 396 5.74 -4.16 6.50
CA PRO A 396 7.03 -3.60 6.13
C PRO A 396 7.45 -3.94 4.69
N VAL A 397 6.52 -3.83 3.72
CA VAL A 397 6.74 -4.27 2.33
C VAL A 397 7.99 -3.63 1.75
N SER A 398 8.11 -2.30 1.80
CA SER A 398 9.21 -1.53 1.18
C SER A 398 10.61 -1.99 1.66
N GLY A 399 10.81 -2.18 2.97
CA GLY A 399 12.11 -2.60 3.50
C GLY A 399 12.44 -4.06 3.18
N MET A 400 11.45 -4.94 3.23
CA MET A 400 11.62 -6.35 2.89
C MET A 400 11.82 -6.56 1.38
N THR A 401 11.17 -5.74 0.54
CA THR A 401 11.40 -5.73 -0.92
C THR A 401 12.86 -5.53 -1.26
N LEU A 402 13.47 -4.52 -0.64
CA LEU A 402 14.87 -4.23 -0.87
C LEU A 402 15.77 -5.38 -0.40
N MET A 403 15.48 -5.97 0.76
CA MET A 403 16.20 -7.15 1.25
C MET A 403 16.14 -8.29 0.24
N THR A 404 14.95 -8.59 -0.30
CA THR A 404 14.80 -9.62 -1.34
C THR A 404 15.68 -9.30 -2.54
N LEU A 405 15.66 -8.06 -3.04
CA LEU A 405 16.46 -7.70 -4.21
C LEU A 405 17.95 -7.84 -3.95
N ILE A 406 18.45 -7.36 -2.80
CA ILE A 406 19.88 -7.44 -2.45
C ILE A 406 20.30 -8.91 -2.29
N LEU A 407 19.58 -9.70 -1.48
CA LEU A 407 19.92 -11.10 -1.24
C LEU A 407 19.83 -11.94 -2.52
N SER A 408 18.73 -11.78 -3.28
CA SER A 408 18.57 -12.48 -4.56
C SER A 408 19.68 -12.08 -5.52
N SER A 409 20.02 -10.79 -5.57
CA SER A 409 21.07 -10.31 -6.46
C SER A 409 22.44 -10.89 -6.13
N LEU A 410 22.84 -10.88 -4.86
CA LEU A 410 24.11 -11.46 -4.42
C LEU A 410 24.22 -12.95 -4.74
N VAL A 411 23.14 -13.72 -4.52
CA VAL A 411 23.12 -15.15 -4.83
C VAL A 411 23.17 -15.37 -6.34
N LEU A 412 22.40 -14.64 -7.13
CA LEU A 412 22.40 -14.76 -8.60
C LEU A 412 23.75 -14.39 -9.22
N VAL A 413 24.38 -13.32 -8.75
CA VAL A 413 25.74 -12.91 -9.16
C VAL A 413 26.75 -14.01 -8.84
N SER A 414 26.64 -14.65 -7.67
CA SER A 414 27.56 -15.72 -7.25
C SER A 414 27.51 -16.97 -8.12
N ILE A 415 26.38 -17.21 -8.82
CA ILE A 415 26.23 -18.32 -9.78
C ILE A 415 26.43 -17.87 -11.24
N GLY A 416 27.01 -16.68 -11.44
CA GLY A 416 27.35 -16.14 -12.75
C GLY A 416 26.20 -15.48 -13.51
N LEU A 417 25.05 -15.22 -12.88
CA LEU A 417 23.93 -14.50 -13.50
C LEU A 417 24.05 -13.00 -13.23
N ASN A 418 24.67 -12.29 -14.18
CA ASN A 418 24.94 -10.85 -14.12
C ASN A 418 24.26 -10.09 -15.28
N GLY A 419 24.35 -8.76 -15.26
CA GLY A 419 23.87 -7.90 -16.34
C GLY A 419 22.34 -7.88 -16.45
N THR A 420 21.84 -7.60 -17.66
CA THR A 420 20.42 -7.38 -17.95
C THR A 420 19.53 -8.56 -17.55
N SER A 421 19.97 -9.80 -17.81
CA SER A 421 19.24 -11.02 -17.44
C SER A 421 19.15 -11.19 -15.92
N GLY A 422 20.26 -10.94 -15.20
CA GLY A 422 20.29 -10.96 -13.73
C GLY A 422 19.38 -9.90 -13.10
N ILE A 423 19.36 -8.68 -13.65
CA ILE A 423 18.44 -7.62 -13.20
C ILE A 423 16.98 -8.04 -13.41
N MET A 424 16.63 -8.54 -14.59
CA MET A 424 15.27 -8.97 -14.88
C MET A 424 14.83 -10.08 -13.92
N ALA A 425 15.67 -11.09 -13.72
CA ALA A 425 15.39 -12.19 -12.81
C ALA A 425 15.21 -11.71 -11.36
N ALA A 426 16.12 -10.87 -10.87
CA ALA A 426 16.07 -10.37 -9.50
C ALA A 426 14.85 -9.47 -9.26
N LEU A 427 14.46 -8.62 -10.22
CA LEU A 427 13.24 -7.80 -10.14
C LEU A 427 11.96 -8.65 -10.14
N ILE A 428 11.90 -9.70 -10.97
CA ILE A 428 10.77 -10.63 -11.02
C ILE A 428 10.67 -11.46 -9.73
N ILE A 429 11.79 -11.98 -9.21
CA ILE A 429 11.86 -12.62 -7.89
C ILE A 429 11.36 -11.66 -6.81
N GLY A 430 11.85 -10.41 -6.85
CA GLY A 430 11.36 -9.33 -6.00
C GLY A 430 9.84 -9.19 -6.08
N GLY A 431 9.27 -9.08 -7.29
CA GLY A 431 7.83 -9.00 -7.49
C GLY A 431 7.05 -10.17 -6.88
N VAL A 432 7.50 -11.41 -7.10
CA VAL A 432 6.85 -12.61 -6.54
C VAL A 432 6.88 -12.58 -5.01
N VAL A 433 8.07 -12.40 -4.42
CA VAL A 433 8.27 -12.46 -2.97
C VAL A 433 7.57 -11.31 -2.26
N CYS A 434 7.63 -10.09 -2.81
CA CYS A 434 6.98 -8.92 -2.23
C CYS A 434 5.47 -9.06 -2.27
N THR A 435 4.94 -9.62 -3.35
CA THR A 435 3.51 -9.89 -3.47
C THR A 435 3.08 -11.01 -2.51
N ALA A 436 3.89 -12.04 -2.30
CA ALA A 436 3.62 -13.08 -1.29
C ALA A 436 3.58 -12.52 0.13
N LEU A 437 4.60 -11.75 0.50
CA LEU A 437 4.67 -11.04 1.77
C LEU A 437 3.45 -10.15 2.00
N SER A 438 3.16 -9.27 1.03
CA SER A 438 2.06 -8.31 1.13
C SER A 438 0.74 -9.06 1.28
N THR A 439 0.54 -10.11 0.46
CA THR A 439 -0.66 -10.97 0.47
C THR A 439 -0.84 -11.68 1.81
N ALA A 440 0.21 -12.28 2.36
CA ALA A 440 0.16 -12.91 3.67
C ALA A 440 -0.23 -11.92 4.77
N GLY A 441 0.36 -10.73 4.75
CA GLY A 441 0.05 -9.69 5.70
C GLY A 441 -1.41 -9.23 5.64
N GLY A 442 -1.89 -8.77 4.49
CA GLY A 442 -3.27 -8.28 4.40
C GLY A 442 -4.30 -9.40 4.56
N PHE A 443 -3.95 -10.63 4.16
CA PHE A 443 -4.86 -11.77 4.33
C PHE A 443 -5.02 -12.18 5.80
N ILE A 444 -4.01 -11.98 6.67
CA ILE A 444 -4.20 -12.24 8.10
C ILE A 444 -5.19 -11.26 8.74
N THR A 445 -5.19 -10.00 8.28
CA THR A 445 -6.18 -8.98 8.66
C THR A 445 -7.60 -9.43 8.28
N ASP A 446 -7.80 -9.89 7.04
CA ASP A 446 -9.10 -10.40 6.56
C ASP A 446 -9.61 -11.58 7.39
N LEU A 447 -8.73 -12.53 7.70
CA LEU A 447 -9.06 -13.70 8.52
C LEU A 447 -9.40 -13.29 9.96
N LYS A 448 -8.77 -12.22 10.48
CA LYS A 448 -9.10 -11.67 11.80
C LYS A 448 -10.47 -10.98 11.82
N ILE A 449 -10.78 -10.17 10.80
CA ILE A 449 -12.13 -9.60 10.59
C ILE A 449 -13.16 -10.73 10.53
N GLY A 450 -12.86 -11.76 9.74
CA GLY A 450 -13.69 -12.97 9.62
C GLY A 450 -13.92 -13.67 10.96
N TYR A 451 -12.89 -13.81 11.78
CA TYR A 451 -13.01 -14.42 13.10
C TYR A 451 -13.89 -13.63 14.06
N TRP A 452 -13.72 -12.30 14.12
CA TRP A 452 -14.54 -11.47 15.02
C TRP A 452 -16.02 -11.46 14.61
N ILE A 453 -16.29 -11.36 13.31
CA ILE A 453 -17.64 -11.38 12.76
C ILE A 453 -18.25 -12.78 12.77
N GLY A 454 -17.43 -13.84 12.65
CA GLY A 454 -17.89 -15.22 12.53
C GLY A 454 -18.10 -15.67 11.08
N SER A 455 -17.34 -15.14 10.13
CA SER A 455 -17.28 -15.65 8.76
C SER A 455 -16.63 -17.03 8.69
N THR A 456 -17.06 -17.88 7.77
CA THR A 456 -16.48 -19.21 7.54
C THR A 456 -15.07 -19.08 6.91
N PRO A 457 -13.97 -19.49 7.58
CA PRO A 457 -12.61 -19.31 7.07
C PRO A 457 -12.39 -19.93 5.69
N LYS A 458 -12.85 -21.17 5.47
CA LYS A 458 -12.78 -21.86 4.18
C LYS A 458 -13.33 -21.03 3.00
N LYS A 459 -14.36 -20.21 3.24
CA LYS A 459 -14.92 -19.35 2.18
C LYS A 459 -14.00 -18.15 1.91
N GLN A 460 -13.50 -17.49 2.95
CA GLN A 460 -12.52 -16.41 2.77
C GLN A 460 -11.26 -16.91 2.06
N GLU A 461 -10.69 -18.01 2.53
CA GLU A 461 -9.52 -18.67 1.92
C GLU A 461 -9.75 -19.03 0.45
N GLY A 462 -10.90 -19.62 0.11
CA GLY A 462 -11.20 -20.02 -1.26
C GLY A 462 -11.38 -18.83 -2.20
N TRP A 463 -12.13 -17.81 -1.79
CA TRP A 463 -12.43 -16.66 -2.64
C TRP A 463 -11.27 -15.65 -2.71
N LYS A 464 -10.33 -15.68 -1.77
CA LYS A 464 -9.12 -14.85 -1.83
C LYS A 464 -8.30 -15.14 -3.09
N PHE A 465 -8.21 -16.40 -3.52
CA PHE A 465 -7.52 -16.78 -4.76
C PHE A 465 -8.10 -16.06 -6.00
N LEU A 466 -9.43 -15.92 -6.07
CA LEU A 466 -10.07 -15.20 -7.16
C LEU A 466 -9.76 -13.70 -7.09
N GLY A 467 -9.80 -13.10 -5.90
CA GLY A 467 -9.41 -11.71 -5.70
C GLY A 467 -7.96 -11.45 -6.13
N VAL A 468 -7.04 -12.37 -5.80
CA VAL A 468 -5.64 -12.32 -6.23
C VAL A 468 -5.52 -12.38 -7.75
N PHE A 469 -6.20 -13.33 -8.39
CA PHE A 469 -6.17 -13.47 -9.85
C PHE A 469 -6.63 -12.21 -10.57
N VAL A 470 -7.79 -11.67 -10.16
CA VAL A 470 -8.37 -10.46 -10.75
C VAL A 470 -7.47 -9.24 -10.51
N SER A 471 -6.93 -9.09 -9.29
CA SER A 471 -6.06 -7.96 -8.94
C SER A 471 -4.72 -8.04 -9.69
N ALA A 472 -4.13 -9.23 -9.83
CA ALA A 472 -2.92 -9.47 -10.62
C ALA A 472 -3.11 -9.14 -12.11
N ALA A 473 -4.23 -9.54 -12.70
CA ALA A 473 -4.56 -9.20 -14.08
C ALA A 473 -4.76 -7.68 -14.25
N THR A 474 -5.46 -7.06 -13.30
CA THR A 474 -5.74 -5.63 -13.33
C THR A 474 -4.46 -4.81 -13.18
N VAL A 475 -3.59 -5.12 -12.22
CA VAL A 475 -2.33 -4.37 -12.03
C VAL A 475 -1.41 -4.50 -13.25
N ALA A 476 -1.32 -5.69 -13.86
CA ALA A 476 -0.54 -5.89 -15.08
C ALA A 476 -1.06 -5.03 -16.25
N GLY A 477 -2.38 -4.99 -16.46
CA GLY A 477 -2.99 -4.16 -17.51
C GLY A 477 -2.83 -2.66 -17.23
N VAL A 478 -3.11 -2.23 -16.00
CA VAL A 478 -3.02 -0.83 -15.59
C VAL A 478 -1.58 -0.33 -15.64
N MET A 479 -0.59 -1.13 -15.24
CA MET A 479 0.83 -0.73 -15.34
C MET A 479 1.24 -0.45 -16.79
N ILE A 480 0.86 -1.32 -17.73
CA ILE A 480 1.14 -1.10 -19.16
C ILE A 480 0.43 0.16 -19.67
N LEU A 481 -0.86 0.33 -19.32
CA LEU A 481 -1.64 1.51 -19.69
C LEU A 481 -0.98 2.79 -19.20
N LEU A 482 -0.63 2.84 -17.91
CA LEU A 482 -0.02 4.00 -17.27
C LEU A 482 1.36 4.30 -17.84
N ASN A 483 2.19 3.27 -18.10
CA ASN A 483 3.48 3.47 -18.74
C ASN A 483 3.34 4.02 -20.16
N LYS A 484 2.40 3.52 -20.97
CA LYS A 484 2.18 4.05 -22.32
C LYS A 484 1.62 5.48 -22.32
N THR A 485 0.87 5.86 -21.29
CA THR A 485 0.17 7.16 -21.22
C THR A 485 1.01 8.27 -20.59
N TYR A 486 1.75 7.92 -19.53
CA TYR A 486 2.53 8.87 -18.74
C TYR A 486 4.02 8.52 -18.70
N GLY A 487 4.41 7.28 -18.93
CA GLY A 487 5.78 6.80 -18.69
C GLY A 487 6.06 6.60 -17.20
N PHE A 488 7.13 5.86 -16.90
CA PHE A 488 7.68 5.73 -15.55
C PHE A 488 9.09 6.27 -15.49
N GLY A 489 9.48 6.80 -14.32
CA GLY A 489 10.82 7.32 -14.09
C GLY A 489 10.94 8.82 -14.30
N GLU A 490 12.14 9.27 -14.61
CA GLU A 490 12.49 10.69 -14.61
C GLU A 490 11.79 11.46 -15.74
N GLY A 491 11.37 12.70 -15.45
CA GLY A 491 10.61 13.54 -16.41
C GLY A 491 9.18 13.08 -16.69
N SER A 492 8.76 11.90 -16.22
CA SER A 492 7.41 11.38 -16.39
C SER A 492 6.43 11.91 -15.31
N PRO A 493 5.14 12.12 -15.62
CA PRO A 493 4.12 12.41 -14.61
C PRO A 493 3.97 11.32 -13.53
N LEU A 494 4.38 10.08 -13.82
CA LEU A 494 4.40 8.97 -12.87
C LEU A 494 5.83 8.59 -12.52
N VAL A 495 6.41 9.34 -11.58
CA VAL A 495 7.79 9.17 -11.13
C VAL A 495 8.09 7.74 -10.67
N ALA A 496 7.12 6.97 -10.16
CA ALA A 496 7.31 5.63 -9.60
C ALA A 496 8.47 5.57 -8.59
N PRO A 497 8.38 6.31 -7.45
CA PRO A 497 9.53 6.53 -6.58
C PRO A 497 10.18 5.24 -6.05
N GLN A 498 9.36 4.29 -5.59
CA GLN A 498 9.88 3.04 -5.03
C GLN A 498 10.59 2.19 -6.07
N ALA A 499 10.01 2.08 -7.27
CA ALA A 499 10.62 1.35 -8.36
C ALA A 499 11.95 1.97 -8.82
N ASN A 500 12.06 3.31 -8.81
CA ASN A 500 13.35 3.97 -9.08
C ASN A 500 14.39 3.68 -8.01
N ALA A 501 14.00 3.68 -6.73
CA ALA A 501 14.91 3.29 -5.66
C ALA A 501 15.38 1.84 -5.84
N MET A 502 14.48 0.91 -6.19
CA MET A 502 14.84 -0.48 -6.48
C MET A 502 15.77 -0.60 -7.71
N ALA A 503 15.47 0.13 -8.78
CA ALA A 503 16.31 0.17 -9.98
C ALA A 503 17.74 0.67 -9.68
N ALA A 504 17.84 1.75 -8.90
CA ALA A 504 19.10 2.39 -8.53
C ALA A 504 19.98 1.52 -7.62
N VAL A 505 19.37 0.60 -6.85
CA VAL A 505 20.12 -0.36 -6.01
C VAL A 505 20.51 -1.60 -6.79
N ILE A 506 19.62 -2.13 -7.65
CA ILE A 506 19.87 -3.39 -8.36
C ILE A 506 20.88 -3.24 -9.50
N GLN A 507 20.88 -2.11 -10.20
CA GLN A 507 21.72 -1.91 -11.37
C GLN A 507 23.22 -1.97 -11.02
N PRO A 508 23.73 -1.26 -9.99
CA PRO A 508 25.13 -1.36 -9.60
C PRO A 508 25.54 -2.75 -9.11
N LEU A 509 24.64 -3.46 -8.41
CA LEU A 509 24.90 -4.82 -7.90
C LEU A 509 25.05 -5.84 -9.03
N MET A 510 24.36 -5.65 -10.16
CA MET A 510 24.30 -6.60 -11.26
C MET A 510 25.24 -6.31 -12.42
N GLN A 511 25.53 -5.03 -12.68
CA GLN A 511 26.35 -4.61 -13.82
C GLN A 511 27.76 -4.19 -13.43
N GLY A 512 28.02 -3.84 -12.16
CA GLY A 512 29.29 -3.27 -11.73
C GLY A 512 29.58 -1.94 -12.43
N GLY A 513 29.20 -0.82 -11.81
CA GLY A 513 29.28 0.51 -12.44
C GLY A 513 29.50 1.66 -11.46
N SER A 514 29.63 2.87 -12.02
CA SER A 514 29.86 4.14 -11.31
C SER A 514 28.57 4.64 -10.64
N ALA A 515 28.11 3.97 -9.60
CA ALA A 515 27.11 4.55 -8.72
C ALA A 515 27.75 5.71 -7.92
N PRO A 516 26.99 6.75 -7.53
CA PRO A 516 27.46 7.81 -6.66
C PRO A 516 27.59 7.31 -5.21
N TRP A 517 28.51 6.36 -5.00
CA TRP A 517 28.67 5.62 -3.74
C TRP A 517 28.86 6.54 -2.55
N ILE A 518 29.58 7.65 -2.71
CA ILE A 518 29.77 8.64 -1.64
C ILE A 518 28.42 9.19 -1.17
N LEU A 519 27.53 9.58 -2.09
CA LEU A 519 26.20 10.07 -1.73
C LEU A 519 25.35 8.97 -1.10
N TYR A 520 25.43 7.74 -1.61
CA TYR A 520 24.74 6.59 -1.01
C TYR A 520 25.21 6.33 0.43
N PHE A 521 26.53 6.38 0.68
CA PHE A 521 27.10 6.22 2.01
C PHE A 521 26.73 7.38 2.94
N CYS A 522 26.74 8.63 2.46
CA CYS A 522 26.26 9.77 3.24
C CYS A 522 24.79 9.58 3.67
N GLY A 523 23.94 9.13 2.75
CA GLY A 523 22.55 8.80 3.03
C GLY A 523 22.42 7.67 4.06
N ALA A 524 23.24 6.63 3.93
CA ALA A 524 23.26 5.51 4.88
C ALA A 524 23.68 5.93 6.29
N ILE A 525 24.72 6.78 6.41
CA ILE A 525 25.16 7.33 7.70
C ILE A 525 24.05 8.19 8.30
N LEU A 526 23.39 9.03 7.51
CA LEU A 526 22.26 9.83 7.98
C LEU A 526 21.14 8.94 8.52
N ALA A 527 20.79 7.85 7.81
CA ALA A 527 19.79 6.89 8.27
C ALA A 527 20.18 6.22 9.60
N LEU A 528 21.46 5.90 9.81
CA LEU A 528 21.97 5.40 11.09
C LEU A 528 21.82 6.43 12.21
N VAL A 529 22.21 7.68 11.96
CA VAL A 529 22.09 8.78 12.93
C VAL A 529 20.63 9.00 13.32
N LEU A 530 19.74 9.12 12.33
CA LEU A 530 18.29 9.26 12.54
C LEU A 530 17.73 8.11 13.38
N THR A 531 18.13 6.88 13.06
CA THR A 531 17.73 5.69 13.81
C THR A 531 18.23 5.74 15.26
N GLY A 532 19.46 6.20 15.48
CA GLY A 532 20.08 6.35 16.80
C GLY A 532 19.36 7.38 17.69
N ILE A 533 18.83 8.46 17.11
CA ILE A 533 18.05 9.47 17.83
C ILE A 533 16.54 9.17 17.89
N GLY A 534 16.11 7.97 17.45
CA GLY A 534 14.71 7.54 17.51
C GLY A 534 13.80 8.08 16.40
N VAL A 535 14.35 8.74 15.38
CA VAL A 535 13.60 9.18 14.19
C VAL A 535 13.47 8.02 13.19
N PRO A 536 12.25 7.70 12.70
CA PRO A 536 12.06 6.72 11.63
C PRO A 536 12.85 7.08 10.35
N ALA A 537 13.95 6.37 10.09
CA ALA A 537 14.86 6.67 8.98
C ALA A 537 14.22 6.43 7.59
N LEU A 538 13.33 5.45 7.45
CA LEU A 538 12.68 5.14 6.16
C LEU A 538 11.74 6.27 5.70
N PRO A 539 10.74 6.73 6.50
CA PRO A 539 9.92 7.88 6.13
C PRO A 539 10.73 9.14 5.83
N PHE A 540 11.79 9.40 6.60
CA PHE A 540 12.67 10.55 6.37
C PHE A 540 13.40 10.44 5.03
N SER A 541 13.99 9.28 4.74
CA SER A 541 14.73 9.04 3.49
C SER A 541 13.80 9.02 2.26
N LEU A 542 12.56 8.55 2.41
CA LEU A 542 11.52 8.73 1.38
C LEU A 542 11.22 10.20 1.13
N GLY A 543 11.17 11.01 2.19
CA GLY A 543 11.06 12.46 2.11
C GLY A 543 12.20 13.13 1.32
N MET A 544 13.43 12.63 1.49
CA MET A 544 14.60 13.09 0.74
C MET A 544 14.55 12.71 -0.75
N PHE A 545 13.93 11.58 -1.06
CA PHE A 545 13.89 11.02 -2.41
C PHE A 545 12.70 11.50 -3.25
N ILE A 546 11.55 11.73 -2.62
CA ILE A 546 10.32 12.15 -3.29
C ILE A 546 10.34 13.67 -3.51
N PRO A 547 9.90 14.17 -4.68
CA PRO A 547 9.81 15.61 -4.94
C PRO A 547 9.00 16.37 -3.88
N LEU A 548 9.46 17.57 -3.51
CA LEU A 548 8.83 18.42 -2.49
C LEU A 548 7.33 18.62 -2.71
N GLN A 549 6.94 18.78 -3.98
CA GLN A 549 5.54 18.97 -4.38
C GLN A 549 4.59 17.85 -3.96
N LEU A 550 5.07 16.61 -3.78
CA LEU A 550 4.23 15.50 -3.34
C LEU A 550 4.21 15.37 -1.81
N ASN A 551 5.27 15.80 -1.12
CA ASN A 551 5.39 15.65 0.33
C ASN A 551 4.71 16.77 1.12
N LEU A 552 4.71 18.00 0.60
CA LEU A 552 4.03 19.13 1.27
C LEU A 552 2.51 18.94 1.42
N PRO A 553 1.77 18.45 0.41
CA PRO A 553 0.34 18.14 0.55
C PRO A 553 0.07 17.07 1.62
N LEU A 554 0.98 16.10 1.78
CA LEU A 554 0.90 15.11 2.87
C LEU A 554 1.02 15.81 4.23
N LEU A 555 1.97 16.75 4.37
CA LEU A 555 2.11 17.54 5.58
C LEU A 555 0.85 18.36 5.86
N ILE A 556 0.28 19.02 4.86
CA ILE A 556 -0.94 19.81 4.98
C ILE A 556 -2.10 18.93 5.46
N GLY A 557 -2.28 17.74 4.87
CA GLY A 557 -3.28 16.76 5.32
C GLY A 557 -3.07 16.35 6.78
N GLY A 558 -1.81 16.09 7.18
CA GLY A 558 -1.46 15.77 8.56
C GLY A 558 -1.76 16.92 9.53
N VAL A 559 -1.52 18.17 9.11
CA VAL A 559 -1.89 19.37 9.88
C VAL A 559 -3.41 19.48 10.02
N VAL A 560 -4.19 19.16 8.98
CA VAL A 560 -5.66 19.11 9.07
C VAL A 560 -6.09 18.05 10.08
N ALA A 561 -5.49 16.85 10.07
CA ALA A 561 -5.77 15.79 11.04
C ALA A 561 -5.48 16.22 12.48
N TRP A 562 -4.34 16.87 12.73
CA TRP A 562 -4.02 17.44 14.03
C TRP A 562 -5.01 18.55 14.42
N PHE A 563 -5.33 19.43 13.48
CA PHE A 563 -6.22 20.56 13.71
C PHE A 563 -7.63 20.10 14.11
N VAL A 564 -8.23 19.13 13.42
CA VAL A 564 -9.62 18.70 13.74
C VAL A 564 -9.71 17.86 15.01
N SER A 565 -8.64 17.15 15.38
CA SER A 565 -8.61 16.22 16.52
C SER A 565 -8.21 16.87 17.85
N THR A 566 -7.83 18.14 17.87
CA THR A 566 -7.37 18.84 19.09
C THR A 566 -8.26 19.99 19.54
N ARG A 567 -9.34 20.30 18.81
CA ARG A 567 -10.15 21.51 19.05
C ARG A 567 -11.23 21.36 20.12
N SER A 568 -11.47 20.15 20.62
CA SER A 568 -12.37 19.92 21.77
C SER A 568 -11.59 19.47 22.99
N LYS A 569 -12.11 19.80 24.18
CA LYS A 569 -11.69 19.17 25.44
C LYS A 569 -12.31 17.78 25.64
N ASP A 570 -13.38 17.46 24.91
CA ASP A 570 -14.02 16.14 24.93
C ASP A 570 -13.29 15.15 24.00
N ALA A 571 -12.68 14.13 24.60
CA ALA A 571 -11.96 13.07 23.89
C ALA A 571 -12.88 12.27 22.93
N ALA A 572 -14.15 12.05 23.30
CA ALA A 572 -15.09 11.32 22.46
C ALA A 572 -15.43 12.12 21.19
N LEU A 573 -15.60 13.44 21.31
CA LEU A 573 -15.85 14.30 20.15
C LEU A 573 -14.64 14.37 19.22
N ASN A 574 -13.42 14.46 19.77
CA ASN A 574 -12.20 14.43 18.97
C ASN A 574 -12.04 13.10 18.23
N LYS A 575 -12.39 11.97 18.86
CA LYS A 575 -12.40 10.65 18.22
C LYS A 575 -13.44 10.57 17.09
N ALA A 576 -14.64 11.09 17.30
CA ALA A 576 -15.68 11.16 16.28
C ALA A 576 -15.26 12.02 15.07
N ARG A 577 -14.66 13.18 15.32
CA ARG A 577 -14.07 14.04 14.27
C ARG A 577 -12.96 13.32 13.52
N MET A 578 -12.04 12.66 14.23
CA MET A 578 -10.96 11.91 13.59
C MET A 578 -11.53 10.85 12.64
N SER A 579 -12.48 10.03 13.12
CA SER A 579 -13.16 9.00 12.34
C SER A 579 -13.86 9.57 11.09
N GLN A 580 -14.62 10.66 11.26
CA GLN A 580 -15.31 11.32 10.16
C GLN A 580 -14.33 11.91 9.13
N GLY A 581 -13.20 12.47 9.56
CA GLY A 581 -12.18 12.94 8.63
C GLY A 581 -11.46 11.81 7.91
N THR A 582 -11.25 10.66 8.56
CA THR A 582 -10.72 9.45 7.90
C THR A 582 -11.66 8.98 6.80
N LEU A 583 -12.98 9.10 7.01
CA LEU A 583 -13.99 8.77 6.02
C LEU A 583 -13.93 9.70 4.79
N ILE A 584 -13.82 11.02 5.02
CA ILE A 584 -13.68 12.01 3.94
C ILE A 584 -12.36 11.82 3.18
N ALA A 585 -11.25 11.64 3.91
CA ALA A 585 -9.93 11.35 3.36
C ALA A 585 -9.95 10.12 2.44
N SER A 586 -10.59 9.04 2.91
CA SER A 586 -10.74 7.80 2.15
C SER A 586 -11.55 8.02 0.87
N GLY A 587 -12.60 8.85 0.93
CA GLY A 587 -13.33 9.30 -0.24
C GLY A 587 -12.43 10.04 -1.24
N PHE A 588 -11.68 11.04 -0.78
CA PHE A 588 -10.77 11.81 -1.66
C PHE A 588 -9.72 10.94 -2.34
N ILE A 589 -9.12 10.01 -1.59
CA ILE A 589 -8.14 9.04 -2.12
C ILE A 589 -8.78 8.16 -3.19
N ALA A 590 -9.90 7.51 -2.89
CA ALA A 590 -10.57 6.60 -3.81
C ALA A 590 -11.07 7.33 -5.07
N GLY A 591 -11.74 8.47 -4.89
CA GLY A 591 -12.28 9.29 -5.96
C GLY A 591 -11.20 9.86 -6.88
N GLY A 592 -10.18 10.50 -6.30
CA GLY A 592 -9.08 11.10 -7.06
C GLY A 592 -8.24 10.07 -7.81
N ALA A 593 -7.96 8.92 -7.17
CA ALA A 593 -7.22 7.85 -7.81
C ALA A 593 -8.00 7.17 -8.95
N LEU A 594 -9.31 6.90 -8.77
CA LEU A 594 -10.16 6.35 -9.83
C LEU A 594 -10.27 7.32 -11.02
N MET A 595 -10.50 8.61 -10.76
CA MET A 595 -10.57 9.61 -11.83
C MET A 595 -9.22 9.86 -12.50
N GLY A 596 -8.10 9.66 -11.79
CA GLY A 596 -6.77 9.62 -12.37
C GLY A 596 -6.59 8.48 -13.39
N VAL A 597 -7.12 7.28 -13.09
CA VAL A 597 -7.15 6.15 -14.03
C VAL A 597 -8.05 6.47 -15.23
N VAL A 598 -9.25 7.02 -15.00
CA VAL A 598 -10.15 7.42 -16.10
C VAL A 598 -9.48 8.45 -17.01
N SER A 599 -8.81 9.46 -16.42
CA SER A 599 -8.00 10.43 -17.17
C SER A 599 -6.94 9.74 -18.03
N ALA A 600 -6.26 8.72 -17.47
CA ALA A 600 -5.27 7.95 -18.21
C ALA A 600 -5.89 7.19 -19.38
N ILE A 601 -7.07 6.58 -19.20
CA ILE A 601 -7.80 5.88 -20.27
C ILE A 601 -8.22 6.84 -21.39
N ILE A 602 -8.75 8.02 -21.04
CA ILE A 602 -9.15 9.04 -22.01
C ILE A 602 -7.94 9.49 -22.84
N LYS A 603 -6.82 9.80 -22.17
CA LYS A 603 -5.58 10.19 -22.84
C LYS A 603 -5.01 9.06 -23.70
N PHE A 604 -5.05 7.81 -23.21
CA PHE A 604 -4.64 6.63 -23.97
C PHE A 604 -5.49 6.40 -25.22
N ALA A 605 -6.79 6.73 -25.17
CA ALA A 605 -7.70 6.67 -26.31
C ALA A 605 -7.49 7.80 -27.33
N GLY A 606 -6.47 8.67 -27.14
CA GLY A 606 -6.12 9.75 -28.06
C GLY A 606 -6.89 11.05 -27.86
N ALA A 607 -7.71 11.15 -26.81
CA ALA A 607 -8.42 12.37 -26.46
C ALA A 607 -7.61 13.18 -25.43
N ASP A 608 -6.82 14.15 -25.90
CA ASP A 608 -6.18 15.13 -25.00
C ASP A 608 -7.07 16.36 -24.87
N TRP A 609 -7.80 16.44 -23.76
CA TRP A 609 -8.68 17.56 -23.44
C TRP A 609 -8.00 18.62 -22.57
N LYS A 610 -6.68 18.50 -22.35
CA LYS A 610 -5.95 19.42 -21.49
C LYS A 610 -5.80 20.77 -22.17
N LEU A 611 -6.28 21.82 -21.51
CA LEU A 611 -6.08 23.21 -21.91
C LEU A 611 -4.63 23.63 -21.60
N ALA A 612 -3.68 23.16 -22.40
CA ALA A 612 -2.25 23.27 -22.10
C ALA A 612 -1.76 24.71 -21.90
N GLU A 613 -2.17 25.64 -22.77
CA GLU A 613 -1.79 27.07 -22.67
C GLU A 613 -2.33 27.72 -21.40
N TRP A 614 -3.61 27.45 -21.08
CA TRP A 614 -4.22 27.93 -19.85
C TRP A 614 -3.53 27.34 -18.62
N CYS A 615 -3.32 26.02 -18.60
CA CYS A 615 -2.71 25.31 -17.48
C CYS A 615 -1.28 25.79 -17.18
N ALA A 616 -0.55 26.26 -18.18
CA ALA A 616 0.79 26.84 -18.04
C ALA A 616 0.78 28.30 -17.55
N SER A 617 -0.37 28.97 -17.54
CA SER A 617 -0.49 30.37 -17.16
C SER A 617 -0.39 30.61 -15.65
N ASN A 618 0.03 31.82 -15.27
CA ASN A 618 -0.05 32.28 -13.88
C ASN A 618 -1.50 32.31 -13.36
N GLY A 619 -2.49 32.55 -14.24
CA GLY A 619 -3.91 32.51 -13.89
C GLY A 619 -4.35 31.15 -13.38
N ALA A 620 -3.95 30.07 -14.07
CA ALA A 620 -4.23 28.70 -13.63
C ALA A 620 -3.52 28.35 -12.31
N SER A 621 -2.34 28.94 -12.05
CA SER A 621 -1.60 28.75 -10.79
C SER A 621 -2.30 29.42 -9.60
N TRP A 622 -2.82 30.65 -9.77
CA TRP A 622 -3.63 31.32 -8.75
C TRP A 622 -4.96 30.62 -8.51
N LEU A 623 -5.62 30.17 -9.58
CA LEU A 623 -6.84 29.38 -9.44
C LEU A 623 -6.56 28.07 -8.70
N ALA A 624 -5.43 27.41 -8.98
CA ALA A 624 -5.02 26.20 -8.25
C ALA A 624 -4.88 26.47 -6.74
N LEU A 625 -4.29 27.61 -6.36
CA LEU A 625 -4.19 28.01 -4.95
C LEU A 625 -5.56 28.21 -4.31
N VAL A 626 -6.46 28.93 -4.98
CA VAL A 626 -7.83 29.18 -4.48
C VAL A 626 -8.59 27.85 -4.33
N MET A 627 -8.55 27.00 -5.34
CA MET A 627 -9.21 25.70 -5.35
C MET A 627 -8.65 24.78 -4.26
N TYR A 628 -7.33 24.78 -4.07
CA TYR A 628 -6.68 23.96 -3.05
C TYR A 628 -7.02 24.43 -1.63
N ILE A 629 -7.03 25.74 -1.38
CA ILE A 629 -7.52 26.29 -0.10
C ILE A 629 -9.00 25.92 0.09
N GLY A 630 -9.81 26.03 -0.95
CA GLY A 630 -11.23 25.66 -0.93
C GLY A 630 -11.46 24.21 -0.50
N ILE A 631 -10.71 23.26 -1.06
CA ILE A 631 -10.87 21.84 -0.70
C ILE A 631 -10.34 21.53 0.71
N ILE A 632 -9.27 22.20 1.17
CA ILE A 632 -8.77 22.09 2.55
C ILE A 632 -9.81 22.60 3.55
N VAL A 633 -10.40 23.77 3.29
CA VAL A 633 -11.45 24.35 4.14
C VAL A 633 -12.69 23.48 4.14
N TYR A 634 -13.14 23.01 2.96
CA TYR A 634 -14.25 22.06 2.85
C TYR A 634 -14.01 20.83 3.72
N PHE A 635 -12.82 20.23 3.63
CA PHE A 635 -12.44 19.05 4.40
C PHE A 635 -12.49 19.36 5.90
N ALA A 636 -11.74 20.35 6.37
CA ALA A 636 -11.69 20.70 7.79
C ALA A 636 -13.08 21.02 8.37
N MET A 637 -13.90 21.81 7.66
CA MET A 637 -15.25 22.17 8.11
C MET A 637 -16.17 20.94 8.19
N HIS A 638 -16.16 20.09 7.17
CA HIS A 638 -17.01 18.89 7.18
C HIS A 638 -16.56 17.89 8.24
N THR A 639 -15.27 17.79 8.52
CA THR A 639 -14.79 16.97 9.64
C THR A 639 -15.22 17.53 11.00
N LEU A 640 -15.15 18.84 11.21
CA LEU A 640 -15.54 19.48 12.47
C LEU A 640 -17.04 19.38 12.79
N ARG A 641 -17.89 19.17 11.77
CA ARG A 641 -19.35 18.95 11.91
C ARG A 641 -19.72 17.59 12.52
N ALA A 642 -18.75 16.69 12.74
CA ALA A 642 -19.01 15.42 13.41
C ALA A 642 -19.67 15.65 14.78
N LYS A 643 -20.72 14.88 15.06
CA LYS A 643 -21.40 14.85 16.35
C LYS A 643 -20.95 13.62 17.13
N LYS A 644 -21.08 13.68 18.46
CA LYS A 644 -20.87 12.53 19.33
C LYS A 644 -21.89 11.45 18.96
N GLU A 645 -21.45 10.20 18.84
CA GLU A 645 -22.38 9.06 18.77
C GLU A 645 -23.03 8.92 20.16
N GLU A 646 -24.36 8.90 20.20
CA GLU A 646 -25.18 8.75 21.42
C GLU A 646 -25.20 7.30 21.92
#